data_AF-A0A6V7L9H6-F1
#
_entry.id   AF-A0A6V7L9H6-F1
#
_cell.length_a   1.000
_cell.length_b   1.000
_cell.length_c   1.000
_cell.angle_alpha   90.00
_cell.angle_beta   90.00
_cell.angle_gamma   90.00
#
_symmetry.space_group_name_H-M   'P 1'
#
loop_
_entity.id
_entity.type
_entity.pdbx_description
1 polymer ?
#
loop_
_entity_poly.entity_id
_entity_poly.type
_entity_poly.pdbx_seq_one_letter_code
_entity_poly.pdbx_strand_id
1 'polypeptide(L)'
;MKKGELQLSFKSLPGEKIERVMLGGTLGSPKDKIFIAYGNSVKGFTRKGKMFLEFDTSLIDPITSMFVLGPDLAACARDLYHRYQNCKDADSYLAGEVLNDVVLVPGDGGSVVAILACGDRAIRVLTGTKSPIVLRLPSIPTVLATHKEDDRDSRNKILVGTQDGKIGLLMLQGTKTVRIIWLINSVGSEITSLDTYELDDGLDILVGRQDGSVEVYTYSDEEDAIPLRRYHYNAGESISTVVGGVIGMAGYSEVLVTTYSGKIFGLTTRPPGSLEAGANIDAIERLRIEIQELELKLEEERHSNDFPSDNLAPLILSVNHRMILDKETASYLLSIELDTPIDNVLIQSDTPVELIDESNSAVASLSICNPLENNFVLATYRCQANVNRLETRIRTIEGQSGTLQIYVTTQILPKACRRIRVPIYALSLHARLHEDENSDICGGPFNELRLVGGFTVAEMHAWLSMALPDIPERPQLFDGEASLNYISTFTGTQLKCRYKKGSATFLGENISSIMILRDLVTREATKRKIKLDVFCDVAQGSVTRVLELILPRLEAADELTQKLKILDALQEWEIKNEPETTLSTEYQQLLKEEEGLRAQIAKHPDILARLHGIITDLYVDWERAKGARRMTSKMAAVKLSAALESRDLDLLQQTFLGKDDNPLTPPSTSVSLSQDIII
;
A
#
# COMPACT_ATOMS: atom_id res chain seq x y z
N MET A 1 -22.90 -19.70 21.29
CA MET A 1 -23.27 -20.99 20.68
C MET A 1 -24.06 -21.81 21.69
N LYS A 2 -25.08 -22.57 21.27
CA LYS A 2 -25.70 -23.61 22.11
C LYS A 2 -25.80 -24.88 21.28
N LYS A 3 -25.15 -25.96 21.71
CA LYS A 3 -25.02 -27.22 20.96
C LYS A 3 -24.43 -27.05 19.54
N GLY A 4 -23.43 -26.18 19.38
CA GLY A 4 -22.78 -25.96 18.08
C GLY A 4 -23.55 -25.06 17.10
N GLU A 5 -24.77 -24.63 17.43
CA GLU A 5 -25.55 -23.70 16.59
C GLU A 5 -25.46 -22.24 17.09
N LEU A 6 -25.48 -21.31 16.13
CA LEU A 6 -25.52 -19.87 16.38
C LEU A 6 -26.89 -19.50 16.98
N GLN A 7 -26.88 -18.95 18.19
CA GLN A 7 -28.08 -18.37 18.79
C GLN A 7 -28.03 -16.86 18.65
N LEU A 8 -28.85 -16.33 17.73
CA LEU A 8 -28.99 -14.89 17.54
C LEU A 8 -29.54 -14.25 18.81
N SER A 9 -28.74 -13.40 19.45
CA SER A 9 -29.17 -12.68 20.66
C SER A 9 -30.00 -11.44 20.31
N PHE A 10 -29.54 -10.64 19.35
CA PHE A 10 -30.30 -9.55 18.74
C PHE A 10 -29.73 -9.22 17.36
N LYS A 11 -30.51 -8.53 16.53
CA LYS A 11 -30.09 -7.95 15.26
C LYS A 11 -30.76 -6.59 15.12
N SER A 12 -29.98 -5.54 14.85
CA SER A 12 -30.53 -4.22 14.56
C SER A 12 -31.08 -4.17 13.13
N LEU A 13 -31.93 -3.17 12.85
CA LEU A 13 -32.35 -2.88 11.48
C LEU A 13 -31.14 -2.46 10.63
N PRO A 14 -31.17 -2.74 9.31
CA PRO A 14 -30.17 -2.22 8.38
C PRO A 14 -30.11 -0.69 8.45
N GLY A 15 -28.91 -0.14 8.26
CA GLY A 15 -28.66 1.30 8.27
C GLY A 15 -27.45 1.63 7.41
N GLU A 16 -26.84 2.78 7.67
CA GLU A 16 -25.59 3.17 7.03
C GLU A 16 -24.45 2.19 7.36
N LYS A 17 -23.40 2.23 6.55
CA LYS A 17 -22.19 1.42 6.74
C LYS A 17 -21.62 1.67 8.14
N ILE A 18 -21.32 0.57 8.83
CA ILE A 18 -20.62 0.59 10.11
C ILE A 18 -19.13 0.65 9.81
N GLU A 19 -18.47 1.72 10.25
CA GLU A 19 -17.04 1.93 10.03
C GLU A 19 -16.18 1.31 11.13
N ARG A 20 -16.66 1.34 12.38
CA ARG A 20 -15.95 0.77 13.54
C ARG A 20 -16.93 0.23 14.58
N VAL A 21 -16.54 -0.86 15.23
CA VAL A 21 -17.23 -1.43 16.40
C VAL A 21 -16.22 -1.54 17.54
N MET A 22 -16.59 -1.06 18.72
CA MET A 22 -15.75 -1.14 19.93
C MET A 22 -16.58 -1.54 21.14
N LEU A 23 -15.98 -2.34 22.02
CA LEU A 23 -16.53 -2.58 23.35
C LEU A 23 -16.07 -1.50 24.31
N GLY A 24 -17.00 -1.02 25.15
CA GLY A 24 -16.73 -0.04 26.20
C GLY A 24 -17.42 -0.40 27.51
N GLY A 25 -17.05 0.31 28.57
CA GLY A 25 -17.56 0.09 29.92
C GLY A 25 -16.91 1.05 30.90
N THR A 26 -17.38 1.06 32.14
CA THR A 26 -16.76 1.85 33.21
C THR A 26 -15.32 1.37 33.44
N LEU A 27 -14.37 2.28 33.71
CA LEU A 27 -12.99 1.88 34.00
C LEU A 27 -12.95 0.84 35.13
N GLY A 28 -12.22 -0.26 34.90
CA GLY A 28 -12.09 -1.36 35.86
C GLY A 28 -13.29 -2.32 35.91
N SER A 29 -14.35 -2.08 35.14
CA SER A 29 -15.46 -3.02 34.95
C SER A 29 -15.35 -3.73 33.60
N PRO A 30 -15.97 -4.92 33.43
CA PRO A 30 -16.03 -5.58 32.13
C PRO A 30 -16.64 -4.68 31.06
N LYS A 31 -16.04 -4.64 29.87
CA LYS A 31 -16.55 -3.89 28.73
C LYS A 31 -17.78 -4.59 28.14
N ASP A 32 -18.98 -4.24 28.60
CA ASP A 32 -20.25 -4.88 28.26
C ASP A 32 -21.16 -4.04 27.33
N LYS A 33 -20.73 -2.83 26.97
CA LYS A 33 -21.44 -1.93 26.05
C LYS A 33 -20.79 -2.00 24.68
N ILE A 34 -21.62 -2.02 23.65
CA ILE A 34 -21.22 -2.07 22.25
C ILE A 34 -21.40 -0.67 21.68
N PHE A 35 -20.34 -0.08 21.17
CA PHE A 35 -20.38 1.20 20.46
C PHE A 35 -20.11 0.95 18.98
N ILE A 36 -20.91 1.57 18.12
CA ILE A 36 -20.73 1.52 16.67
C ILE A 36 -20.59 2.93 16.14
N ALA A 37 -19.63 3.14 15.24
CA ALA A 37 -19.49 4.37 14.45
C ALA A 37 -20.10 4.14 13.07
N TYR A 38 -20.93 5.08 12.61
CA TYR A 38 -21.55 5.07 11.29
C TYR A 38 -21.65 6.53 10.81
N GLY A 39 -21.23 6.80 9.58
CA GLY A 39 -21.12 8.18 9.10
C GLY A 39 -20.33 9.04 10.09
N ASN A 40 -20.91 10.14 10.55
CA ASN A 40 -20.34 11.06 11.55
C ASN A 40 -20.92 10.85 12.97
N SER A 41 -21.58 9.74 13.23
CA SER A 41 -22.33 9.51 14.47
C SER A 41 -21.93 8.20 15.18
N VAL A 42 -22.23 8.13 16.48
CA VAL A 42 -21.95 6.97 17.32
C VAL A 42 -23.22 6.48 18.00
N LYS A 43 -23.49 5.18 17.90
CA LYS A 43 -24.59 4.50 18.61
C LYS A 43 -24.05 3.57 19.68
N GLY A 44 -24.70 3.55 20.84
CA GLY A 44 -24.38 2.66 21.96
C GLY A 44 -25.50 1.66 22.23
N PHE A 45 -25.15 0.38 22.32
CA PHE A 45 -26.05 -0.73 22.64
C PHE A 45 -25.59 -1.47 23.88
N THR A 46 -26.54 -1.91 24.69
CA THR A 46 -26.27 -2.87 25.76
C THR A 46 -25.95 -4.24 25.17
N ARG A 47 -25.32 -5.14 25.94
CA ARG A 47 -25.14 -6.56 25.58
C ARG A 47 -26.43 -7.26 25.08
N LYS A 48 -27.61 -6.79 25.50
CA LYS A 48 -28.92 -7.33 25.08
C LYS A 48 -29.51 -6.64 23.84
N GLY A 49 -28.79 -5.71 23.22
CA GLY A 49 -29.24 -5.00 22.01
C GLY A 49 -30.14 -3.79 22.25
N LYS A 50 -30.42 -3.42 23.51
CA LYS A 50 -31.13 -2.15 23.79
C LYS A 50 -30.20 -0.98 23.52
N MET A 51 -30.58 -0.09 22.60
CA MET A 51 -29.90 1.18 22.36
C MET A 51 -30.03 2.09 23.59
N PHE A 52 -28.93 2.69 24.02
CA PHE A 52 -28.90 3.62 25.15
C PHE A 52 -28.22 4.96 24.83
N LEU A 53 -27.53 5.05 23.68
CA LEU A 53 -26.84 6.24 23.22
C LEU A 53 -26.98 6.38 21.71
N GLU A 54 -27.24 7.60 21.27
CA GLU A 54 -27.07 8.07 19.89
C GLU A 54 -26.45 9.46 20.00
N PHE A 55 -25.27 9.64 19.41
CA PHE A 55 -24.47 10.84 19.55
C PHE A 55 -23.95 11.28 18.18
N ASP A 56 -24.33 12.49 17.75
CA ASP A 56 -23.79 13.14 16.58
C ASP A 56 -22.51 13.89 16.98
N THR A 57 -21.39 13.52 16.37
CA THR A 57 -20.08 14.11 16.69
C THR A 57 -19.88 15.47 16.02
N SER A 58 -20.78 15.91 15.13
CA SER A 58 -20.63 17.15 14.34
C SER A 58 -19.36 17.20 13.47
N LEU A 59 -18.69 16.06 13.26
CA LEU A 59 -17.59 15.93 12.31
C LEU A 59 -18.12 16.07 10.88
N ILE A 60 -17.32 16.72 10.02
CA ILE A 60 -17.65 16.96 8.61
C ILE A 60 -17.50 15.67 7.80
N ASP A 61 -16.38 14.98 8.03
CA ASP A 61 -16.04 13.72 7.39
C ASP A 61 -16.51 12.54 8.26
N PRO A 62 -16.81 11.37 7.67
CA PRO A 62 -17.20 10.18 8.43
C PRO A 62 -16.06 9.70 9.35
N ILE A 63 -16.45 9.09 10.47
CA ILE A 63 -15.55 8.51 11.46
C ILE A 63 -14.87 7.28 10.86
N THR A 64 -13.55 7.31 10.75
CA THR A 64 -12.74 6.21 10.24
C THR A 64 -12.17 5.32 11.34
N SER A 65 -11.90 5.90 12.52
CA SER A 65 -11.50 5.15 13.71
C SER A 65 -12.10 5.77 14.98
N MET A 66 -12.36 4.91 15.97
CA MET A 66 -12.99 5.26 17.24
C MET A 66 -12.40 4.42 18.36
N PHE A 67 -12.28 5.01 19.55
CA PHE A 67 -11.93 4.29 20.77
C PHE A 67 -12.75 4.80 21.97
N VAL A 68 -13.14 3.90 22.87
CA VAL A 68 -13.93 4.23 24.08
C VAL A 68 -13.16 3.83 25.33
N LEU A 69 -12.88 4.82 26.19
CA LEU A 69 -12.24 4.64 27.49
C LEU A 69 -13.12 5.26 28.59
N GLY A 70 -13.96 4.45 29.23
CA GLY A 70 -14.87 4.96 30.26
C GLY A 70 -15.84 6.01 29.70
N PRO A 71 -15.85 7.26 30.24
CA PRO A 71 -16.69 8.34 29.73
C PRO A 71 -16.10 9.02 28.47
N ASP A 72 -14.87 8.68 28.09
CA ASP A 72 -14.15 9.30 26.99
C ASP A 72 -14.33 8.53 25.68
N LEU A 73 -14.70 9.26 24.63
CA LEU A 73 -14.87 8.79 23.27
C LEU A 73 -13.89 9.55 22.38
N ALA A 74 -12.96 8.83 21.76
CA ALA A 74 -12.15 9.34 20.67
C ALA A 74 -12.80 9.01 19.33
N ALA A 75 -12.87 9.99 18.44
CA ALA A 75 -13.26 9.81 17.05
C ALA A 75 -12.24 10.48 16.13
N CYS A 76 -11.78 9.74 15.12
CA CYS A 76 -10.92 10.24 14.06
C CYS A 76 -11.70 10.31 12.76
N ALA A 77 -11.53 11.40 12.02
CA ALA A 77 -12.07 11.57 10.68
C ALA A 77 -11.01 12.24 9.80
N ARG A 78 -10.58 11.52 8.75
CA ARG A 78 -9.52 11.96 7.83
C ARG A 78 -8.22 12.33 8.57
N ASP A 79 -7.96 13.60 8.84
CA ASP A 79 -6.78 14.11 9.55
C ASP A 79 -7.10 14.83 10.88
N LEU A 80 -8.37 14.77 11.31
CA LEU A 80 -8.86 15.37 12.53
C LEU A 80 -9.13 14.31 13.59
N TYR A 81 -8.51 14.49 14.76
CA TYR A 81 -8.83 13.79 15.98
C TYR A 81 -9.72 14.66 16.86
N HIS A 82 -10.77 14.08 17.46
CA HIS A 82 -11.58 14.75 18.47
C HIS A 82 -11.91 13.79 19.62
N ARG A 83 -11.78 14.29 20.86
CA ARG A 83 -12.16 13.59 22.09
C ARG A 83 -13.37 14.26 22.71
N TYR A 84 -14.34 13.42 23.06
CA TYR A 84 -15.54 13.81 23.78
C TYR A 84 -15.54 13.15 25.16
N GLN A 85 -15.82 13.91 26.20
CA GLN A 85 -16.05 13.39 27.54
C GLN A 85 -17.53 13.52 27.88
N ASN A 86 -18.22 12.40 28.09
CA ASN A 86 -19.69 12.37 28.26
C ASN A 86 -20.45 13.11 27.15
N CYS A 87 -20.07 12.86 25.89
CA CYS A 87 -20.67 13.50 24.70
C CYS A 87 -20.53 15.03 24.66
N LYS A 88 -19.51 15.57 25.34
CA LYS A 88 -19.13 16.99 25.27
C LYS A 88 -17.70 17.12 24.82
N ASP A 89 -17.43 18.11 23.98
CA ASP A 89 -16.09 18.38 23.46
C ASP A 89 -15.09 18.56 24.59
N ALA A 90 -13.97 17.84 24.50
CA ALA A 90 -12.88 17.91 25.46
C ALA A 90 -11.61 18.48 24.82
N ASP A 91 -11.09 17.85 23.77
CA ASP A 91 -9.94 18.33 23.01
C ASP A 91 -9.92 17.79 21.59
N SER A 92 -9.34 18.57 20.67
CA SER A 92 -9.14 18.23 19.27
C SER A 92 -7.68 18.40 18.87
N TYR A 93 -7.28 17.67 17.84
CA TYR A 93 -5.96 17.79 17.24
C TYR A 93 -6.04 17.60 15.73
N LEU A 94 -5.43 18.54 14.99
CA LEU A 94 -5.33 18.49 13.54
C LEU A 94 -3.95 17.96 13.15
N ALA A 95 -3.89 16.73 12.65
CA ALA A 95 -2.61 16.10 12.33
C ALA A 95 -2.00 16.62 11.01
N GLY A 96 -2.85 17.03 10.06
CA GLY A 96 -2.45 17.35 8.68
C GLY A 96 -2.11 16.13 7.83
N GLU A 97 -2.26 14.93 8.40
CA GLU A 97 -1.97 13.63 7.84
C GLU A 97 -3.14 12.69 8.13
N VAL A 98 -3.37 11.70 7.27
CA VAL A 98 -4.44 10.72 7.47
C VAL A 98 -4.24 9.98 8.81
N LEU A 99 -5.31 9.86 9.59
CA LEU A 99 -5.36 9.11 10.84
C LEU A 99 -5.92 7.72 10.56
N ASN A 100 -5.08 6.70 10.76
CA ASN A 100 -5.43 5.31 10.50
C ASN A 100 -6.11 4.65 11.71
N ASP A 101 -5.61 4.91 12.92
CA ASP A 101 -6.19 4.34 14.15
C ASP A 101 -5.92 5.20 15.39
N VAL A 102 -6.71 4.97 16.45
CA VAL A 102 -6.55 5.63 17.75
C VAL A 102 -6.75 4.68 18.92
N VAL A 103 -5.91 4.82 19.93
CA VAL A 103 -6.07 4.17 21.24
C VAL A 103 -6.03 5.23 22.34
N LEU A 104 -6.90 5.08 23.34
CA LEU A 104 -6.86 5.88 24.56
C LEU A 104 -6.33 5.05 25.73
N VAL A 105 -5.42 5.61 26.51
CA VAL A 105 -4.92 5.01 27.75
C VAL A 105 -5.09 5.98 28.93
N PRO A 106 -5.35 5.47 30.15
CA PRO A 106 -5.44 6.32 31.34
C PRO A 106 -4.06 6.88 31.70
N GLY A 107 -3.96 8.20 31.82
CA GLY A 107 -2.76 8.91 32.24
C GLY A 107 -2.73 9.25 33.74
N ASP A 108 -1.70 9.99 34.14
CA ASP A 108 -1.53 10.42 35.53
C ASP A 108 -2.62 11.42 35.94
N GLY A 109 -3.05 11.35 37.21
CA GLY A 109 -4.00 12.30 37.79
C GLY A 109 -5.39 12.33 37.13
N GLY A 110 -5.79 11.24 36.46
CA GLY A 110 -7.08 11.14 35.78
C GLY A 110 -7.12 11.80 34.39
N SER A 111 -5.95 12.17 33.84
CA SER A 111 -5.83 12.57 32.45
C SER A 111 -6.00 11.39 31.50
N VAL A 112 -6.29 11.68 30.23
CA VAL A 112 -6.35 10.68 29.15
C VAL A 112 -5.24 10.99 28.17
N VAL A 113 -4.50 9.95 27.78
CA VAL A 113 -3.48 10.01 26.74
C VAL A 113 -4.04 9.36 25.49
N ALA A 114 -4.00 10.09 24.38
CA ALA A 114 -4.41 9.57 23.08
C ALA A 114 -3.19 9.24 22.23
N ILE A 115 -3.24 8.09 21.57
CA ILE A 115 -2.15 7.58 20.74
C ILE A 115 -2.73 7.42 19.34
N LEU A 116 -2.18 8.18 18.40
CA LEU A 116 -2.66 8.22 17.02
C LEU A 116 -1.65 7.53 16.09
N ALA A 117 -2.16 6.64 15.24
CA ALA A 117 -1.42 6.10 14.10
C ALA A 117 -1.68 6.99 12.88
N CYS A 118 -0.62 7.56 12.31
CA CYS A 118 -0.72 8.53 11.23
C CYS A 118 -0.04 8.07 9.93
N GLY A 119 -0.55 8.54 8.80
CA GLY A 119 -0.09 8.20 7.44
C GLY A 119 1.35 8.59 7.12
N ASP A 120 1.96 9.48 7.89
CA ASP A 120 3.37 9.91 7.74
C ASP A 120 4.36 9.07 8.55
N ARG A 121 4.04 7.78 8.74
CA ARG A 121 4.80 6.82 9.55
C ARG A 121 4.98 7.22 11.01
N ALA A 122 4.14 8.11 11.52
CA ALA A 122 4.25 8.62 12.88
C ALA A 122 3.22 8.01 13.83
N ILE A 123 3.67 7.72 15.04
CA ILE A 123 2.85 7.58 16.23
C ILE A 123 2.88 8.91 16.97
N ARG A 124 1.71 9.54 17.12
CA ARG A 124 1.56 10.80 17.85
C ARG A 124 0.90 10.54 19.20
N VAL A 125 1.59 10.87 20.29
CA VAL A 125 1.08 10.75 21.65
C VAL A 125 0.64 12.14 22.14
N LEU A 126 -0.66 12.28 22.40
CA LEU A 126 -1.32 13.51 22.81
C LEU A 126 -1.74 13.43 24.27
N THR A 127 -1.58 14.52 25.00
CA THR A 127 -2.11 14.69 26.36
C THR A 127 -2.83 16.04 26.44
N GLY A 128 -4.13 16.03 26.17
CA GLY A 128 -4.94 17.23 25.94
C GLY A 128 -4.52 17.97 24.65
N THR A 129 -4.56 19.30 24.66
CA THR A 129 -4.26 20.17 23.50
C THR A 129 -2.77 20.50 23.33
N LYS A 130 -1.88 19.77 24.01
CA LYS A 130 -0.44 20.01 23.94
C LYS A 130 0.14 19.49 22.61
N SER A 131 1.28 20.04 22.20
CA SER A 131 2.05 19.51 21.08
C SER A 131 2.33 18.01 21.28
N PRO A 132 2.02 17.15 20.30
CA PRO A 132 2.23 15.72 20.45
C PRO A 132 3.71 15.38 20.56
N ILE A 133 3.98 14.30 21.29
CA ILE A 133 5.25 13.58 21.13
C ILE A 133 5.12 12.73 19.87
N VAL A 134 6.12 12.81 19.01
CA VAL A 134 6.14 12.11 17.72
C VAL A 134 7.20 11.03 17.77
N LEU A 135 6.81 9.79 17.48
CA LEU A 135 7.71 8.67 17.24
C LEU A 135 7.51 8.19 15.82
N ARG A 136 8.56 8.23 15.00
CA ARG A 136 8.51 7.72 13.62
C ARG A 136 8.87 6.24 13.58
N LEU A 137 8.12 5.50 12.78
CA LEU A 137 8.30 4.08 12.52
C LEU A 137 8.87 3.88 11.11
N PRO A 138 9.47 2.72 10.79
CA PRO A 138 9.96 2.42 9.45
C PRO A 138 8.88 2.38 8.36
N SER A 139 7.60 2.30 8.76
CA SER A 139 6.45 2.14 7.88
C SER A 139 5.20 2.76 8.51
N ILE A 140 4.14 2.90 7.71
CA ILE A 140 2.88 3.53 8.11
C ILE A 140 2.17 2.63 9.15
N PRO A 141 1.92 3.08 10.38
CA PRO A 141 1.10 2.35 11.33
C PRO A 141 -0.36 2.35 10.88
N THR A 142 -0.97 1.18 10.78
CA THR A 142 -2.34 0.98 10.26
C THR A 142 -3.33 0.60 11.34
N VAL A 143 -2.87 -0.11 12.38
CA VAL A 143 -3.71 -0.54 13.51
C VAL A 143 -2.96 -0.45 14.82
N LEU A 144 -3.69 -0.10 15.88
CA LEU A 144 -3.21 -0.05 17.26
C LEU A 144 -4.09 -0.92 18.14
N ALA A 145 -3.47 -1.63 19.09
CA ALA A 145 -4.20 -2.41 20.09
C ALA A 145 -3.57 -2.26 21.48
N THR A 146 -4.40 -2.27 22.52
CA THR A 146 -3.91 -2.33 23.90
C THR A 146 -3.34 -3.72 24.19
N HIS A 147 -2.14 -3.79 24.74
CA HIS A 147 -1.57 -5.04 25.21
C HIS A 147 -2.29 -5.49 26.48
N LYS A 148 -2.64 -6.77 26.63
CA LYS A 148 -3.25 -7.28 27.87
C LYS A 148 -2.20 -7.68 28.91
N GLU A 149 -2.40 -7.25 30.15
CA GLU A 149 -1.65 -7.64 31.36
C GLU A 149 -2.65 -8.12 32.42
N ASP A 150 -2.56 -9.38 32.86
CA ASP A 150 -3.44 -10.00 33.87
C ASP A 150 -4.95 -9.77 33.62
N ASP A 151 -5.44 -10.11 32.42
CA ASP A 151 -6.82 -9.90 31.96
C ASP A 151 -7.30 -8.44 31.88
N ARG A 152 -6.38 -7.48 31.93
CA ARG A 152 -6.69 -6.04 31.83
C ARG A 152 -5.89 -5.40 30.70
N ASP A 153 -6.42 -4.31 30.15
CA ASP A 153 -5.64 -3.50 29.22
C ASP A 153 -4.49 -2.84 29.96
N SER A 154 -3.29 -3.00 29.41
CA SER A 154 -2.10 -2.29 29.86
C SER A 154 -2.30 -0.78 29.73
N ARG A 155 -1.71 -0.05 30.66
CA ARG A 155 -1.80 1.42 30.69
C ARG A 155 -0.71 2.09 29.85
N ASN A 156 0.33 1.35 29.49
CA ASN A 156 1.52 1.90 28.88
C ASN A 156 2.09 1.07 27.73
N LYS A 157 1.65 -0.18 27.51
CA LYS A 157 2.09 -1.01 26.39
C LYS A 157 1.03 -1.05 25.29
N ILE A 158 1.45 -0.78 24.06
CA ILE A 158 0.59 -0.69 22.87
C ILE A 158 1.21 -1.49 21.74
N LEU A 159 0.44 -2.39 21.16
CA LEU A 159 0.81 -3.08 19.95
C LEU A 159 0.53 -2.21 18.73
N VAL A 160 1.45 -2.25 17.78
CA VAL A 160 1.33 -1.54 16.50
C VAL A 160 1.52 -2.52 15.34
N GLY A 161 0.64 -2.42 14.35
CA GLY A 161 0.78 -3.09 13.06
C GLY A 161 1.00 -2.06 11.95
N THR A 162 1.80 -2.39 10.95
CA THR A 162 2.14 -1.48 9.84
C THR A 162 1.66 -1.97 8.48
N GLN A 163 1.67 -1.06 7.50
CA GLN A 163 1.28 -1.31 6.12
C GLN A 163 2.13 -2.35 5.39
N ASP A 164 3.41 -2.46 5.74
CA ASP A 164 4.36 -3.45 5.20
C ASP A 164 4.47 -4.71 6.06
N GLY A 165 3.49 -4.91 6.97
CA GLY A 165 3.33 -6.16 7.69
C GLY A 165 4.21 -6.34 8.93
N LYS A 166 4.90 -5.30 9.39
CA LYS A 166 5.66 -5.33 10.65
C LYS A 166 4.71 -5.23 11.84
N ILE A 167 5.11 -5.86 12.94
CA ILE A 167 4.41 -5.86 14.23
C ILE A 167 5.39 -5.34 15.27
N GLY A 168 4.97 -4.42 16.13
CA GLY A 168 5.82 -3.88 17.17
C GLY A 168 5.09 -3.69 18.49
N LEU A 169 5.87 -3.56 19.57
CA LEU A 169 5.38 -3.19 20.88
C LEU A 169 5.99 -1.86 21.30
N LEU A 170 5.12 -0.89 21.58
CA LEU A 170 5.47 0.44 22.03
C LEU A 170 5.25 0.54 23.54
N MET A 171 6.13 1.25 24.22
CA MET A 171 6.00 1.54 25.65
C MET A 171 5.99 3.05 25.89
N LEU A 172 4.94 3.50 26.58
CA LEU A 172 4.83 4.84 27.13
C LEU A 172 5.58 4.90 28.46
N GLN A 173 6.49 5.87 28.59
CA GLN A 173 7.18 6.19 29.83
C GLN A 173 6.64 7.53 30.34
N GLY A 174 5.56 7.44 31.13
CA GLY A 174 4.77 8.60 31.56
C GLY A 174 4.11 9.31 30.37
N THR A 175 3.90 10.62 30.49
CA THR A 175 3.27 11.46 29.47
C THR A 175 4.25 12.11 28.50
N LYS A 176 5.54 11.73 28.55
CA LYS A 176 6.64 12.49 27.90
C LYS A 176 7.42 11.72 26.85
N THR A 177 7.52 10.39 26.95
CA THR A 177 8.33 9.59 26.04
C THR A 177 7.60 8.33 25.62
N VAL A 178 7.79 7.96 24.36
CA VAL A 178 7.34 6.69 23.79
C VAL A 178 8.56 6.04 23.14
N ARG A 179 8.76 4.75 23.39
CA ARG A 179 9.86 3.97 22.82
C ARG A 179 9.36 2.68 22.21
N ILE A 180 10.09 2.17 21.22
CA ILE A 180 9.89 0.84 20.65
C ILE A 180 10.62 -0.14 21.59
N ILE A 181 9.91 -1.15 22.11
CA ILE A 181 10.53 -2.26 22.85
C ILE A 181 11.15 -3.22 21.84
N TRP A 182 10.34 -3.74 20.93
CA TRP A 182 10.76 -4.61 19.84
C TRP A 182 9.90 -4.35 18.60
N LEU A 183 10.44 -4.74 17.44
CA LEU A 183 9.78 -4.68 16.14
C LEU A 183 10.14 -5.92 15.34
N ILE A 184 9.13 -6.68 14.91
CA ILE A 184 9.29 -7.83 14.02
C ILE A 184 9.50 -7.30 12.61
N ASN A 185 10.74 -7.40 12.10
CA ASN A 185 11.12 -6.92 10.77
C ASN A 185 10.76 -7.88 9.62
N SER A 186 9.74 -8.71 9.79
CA SER A 186 9.23 -9.54 8.69
C SER A 186 8.41 -8.67 7.74
N VAL A 187 8.79 -8.67 6.46
CA VAL A 187 7.98 -8.03 5.41
C VAL A 187 6.78 -8.94 5.12
N GLY A 188 5.60 -8.35 5.02
CA GLY A 188 4.38 -9.07 4.71
C GLY A 188 3.27 -8.14 4.26
N SER A 189 2.08 -8.70 4.04
CA SER A 189 0.88 -7.90 3.79
C SER A 189 0.50 -7.06 5.01
N GLU A 190 -0.18 -5.94 4.76
CA GLU A 190 -0.63 -4.97 5.76
C GLU A 190 -1.34 -5.65 6.94
N ILE A 191 -1.00 -5.22 8.15
CA ILE A 191 -1.71 -5.64 9.36
C ILE A 191 -3.04 -4.89 9.45
N THR A 192 -4.14 -5.64 9.48
CA THR A 192 -5.50 -5.10 9.56
C THR A 192 -6.07 -5.17 10.97
N SER A 193 -5.61 -6.13 11.77
CA SER A 193 -6.11 -6.33 13.13
C SER A 193 -5.09 -6.99 14.04
N LEU A 194 -5.14 -6.62 15.32
CA LEU A 194 -4.30 -7.13 16.39
C LEU A 194 -5.14 -7.36 17.64
N ASP A 195 -4.88 -8.46 18.34
CA ASP A 195 -5.36 -8.70 19.70
C ASP A 195 -4.29 -9.48 20.49
N THR A 196 -4.45 -9.52 21.80
CA THR A 196 -3.66 -10.41 22.68
C THR A 196 -4.59 -11.29 23.46
N TYR A 197 -4.30 -12.58 23.55
CA TYR A 197 -5.16 -13.51 24.28
C TYR A 197 -4.38 -14.75 24.71
N GLU A 198 -4.79 -15.33 25.84
CA GLU A 198 -4.21 -16.56 26.36
C GLU A 198 -4.85 -17.78 25.69
N LEU A 199 -4.11 -18.46 24.81
CA LEU A 199 -4.61 -19.61 24.06
C LEU A 199 -4.37 -20.93 24.82
N ASP A 200 -3.12 -21.40 24.85
CA ASP A 200 -2.72 -22.66 25.51
C ASP A 200 -1.78 -22.40 26.70
N ASP A 201 -0.54 -21.99 26.43
CA ASP A 201 0.57 -22.00 27.40
C ASP A 201 1.00 -20.59 27.86
N GLY A 202 0.25 -19.56 27.47
CA GLY A 202 0.58 -18.18 27.79
C GLY A 202 -0.14 -17.17 26.89
N LEU A 203 0.17 -15.90 27.12
CA LEU A 203 -0.33 -14.79 26.31
C LEU A 203 0.26 -14.87 24.91
N ASP A 204 -0.58 -14.85 23.89
CA ASP A 204 -0.17 -14.81 22.49
C ASP A 204 -0.64 -13.50 21.82
N ILE A 205 0.04 -13.12 20.75
CA ILE A 205 -0.33 -12.03 19.85
C ILE A 205 -1.06 -12.63 18.66
N LEU A 206 -2.29 -12.18 18.43
CA LEU A 206 -3.13 -12.59 17.32
C LEU A 206 -3.07 -11.52 16.24
N VAL A 207 -2.81 -11.94 15.00
CA VAL A 207 -2.56 -11.02 13.89
C VAL A 207 -3.44 -11.41 12.70
N GLY A 208 -4.20 -10.44 12.19
CA GLY A 208 -4.91 -10.55 10.92
C GLY A 208 -4.26 -9.65 9.86
N ARG A 209 -4.13 -10.17 8.64
CA ARG A 209 -3.50 -9.48 7.50
C ARG A 209 -4.45 -9.28 6.32
N GLN A 210 -4.11 -8.30 5.47
CA GLN A 210 -4.86 -7.96 4.26
C GLN A 210 -4.79 -9.05 3.17
N ASP A 211 -3.81 -9.95 3.19
CA ASP A 211 -3.73 -11.07 2.24
C ASP A 211 -4.57 -12.30 2.65
N GLY A 212 -5.25 -12.22 3.80
CA GLY A 212 -6.01 -13.31 4.38
C GLY A 212 -5.25 -14.19 5.36
N SER A 213 -3.98 -13.86 5.65
CA SER A 213 -3.21 -14.57 6.65
C SER A 213 -3.68 -14.23 8.07
N VAL A 214 -3.82 -15.28 8.88
CA VAL A 214 -4.00 -15.23 10.33
C VAL A 214 -2.76 -15.86 10.96
N GLU A 215 -2.08 -15.11 11.82
CA GLU A 215 -0.85 -15.55 12.47
C GLU A 215 -0.95 -15.44 13.99
N VAL A 216 -0.31 -16.36 14.69
CA VAL A 216 -0.19 -16.34 16.15
C VAL A 216 1.28 -16.29 16.52
N TYR A 217 1.66 -15.30 17.33
CA TYR A 217 3.02 -15.14 17.85
C TYR A 217 3.03 -15.32 19.36
N THR A 218 4.00 -16.07 19.87
CA THR A 218 4.19 -16.33 21.29
C THR A 218 5.37 -15.52 21.81
N TYR A 219 5.23 -14.95 23.01
CA TYR A 219 6.35 -14.27 23.68
C TYR A 219 7.42 -15.27 24.11
N SER A 220 8.67 -14.84 24.06
CA SER A 220 9.79 -15.53 24.70
C SER A 220 9.83 -15.25 26.20
N ASP A 221 10.59 -16.06 26.95
CA ASP A 221 10.79 -15.90 28.40
C ASP A 221 11.52 -14.58 28.78
N GLU A 222 12.18 -13.92 27.83
CA GLU A 222 12.82 -12.62 28.01
C GLU A 222 11.89 -11.47 27.59
N GLU A 223 11.70 -10.45 28.44
CA GLU A 223 10.73 -9.35 28.23
C GLU A 223 10.96 -8.52 26.95
N ASP A 224 12.22 -8.39 26.51
CA ASP A 224 12.61 -7.58 25.33
C ASP A 224 12.85 -8.42 24.07
N ALA A 225 12.70 -9.74 24.15
CA ALA A 225 12.98 -10.61 23.01
C ALA A 225 11.82 -10.64 22.00
N ILE A 226 12.17 -10.92 20.75
CA ILE A 226 11.26 -10.83 19.60
C ILE A 226 10.31 -12.04 19.63
N PRO A 227 8.98 -11.82 19.59
CA PRO A 227 8.01 -12.92 19.56
C PRO A 227 8.20 -13.85 18.36
N LEU A 228 7.94 -15.14 18.55
CA LEU A 228 8.10 -16.18 17.53
C LEU A 228 6.75 -16.60 16.96
N ARG A 229 6.67 -16.78 15.64
CA ARG A 229 5.44 -17.25 14.97
C ARG A 229 5.20 -18.73 15.27
N ARG A 230 4.13 -19.04 16.01
CA ARG A 230 3.70 -20.40 16.38
C ARG A 230 2.72 -21.00 15.39
N TYR A 231 1.87 -20.18 14.75
CA TYR A 231 0.82 -20.65 13.86
C TYR A 231 0.58 -19.70 12.68
N HIS A 232 0.15 -20.28 11.56
CA HIS A 232 -0.22 -19.57 10.34
C HIS A 232 -1.38 -20.29 9.63
N TYR A 233 -2.38 -19.51 9.21
CA TYR A 233 -3.51 -19.96 8.40
C TYR A 233 -3.84 -18.90 7.35
N ASN A 234 -4.29 -19.30 6.16
CA ASN A 234 -4.74 -18.37 5.13
C ASN A 234 -6.23 -18.61 4.81
N ALA A 235 -7.05 -17.58 4.98
CA ALA A 235 -8.49 -17.61 4.73
C ALA A 235 -8.88 -17.42 3.25
N GLY A 236 -7.94 -17.02 2.39
CA GLY A 236 -8.16 -16.72 0.97
C GLY A 236 -8.88 -15.39 0.71
N GLU A 237 -9.08 -14.58 1.73
CA GLU A 237 -9.77 -13.29 1.71
C GLU A 237 -9.23 -12.39 2.84
N SER A 238 -9.20 -11.08 2.65
CA SER A 238 -8.66 -10.14 3.65
C SER A 238 -9.30 -10.34 5.02
N ILE A 239 -8.47 -10.38 6.06
CA ILE A 239 -8.94 -10.45 7.44
C ILE A 239 -9.35 -9.04 7.89
N SER A 240 -10.57 -8.89 8.40
CA SER A 240 -11.05 -7.61 8.94
C SER A 240 -10.80 -7.49 10.43
N THR A 241 -10.93 -8.57 11.20
CA THR A 241 -10.68 -8.57 12.65
C THR A 241 -10.28 -9.95 13.15
N VAL A 242 -9.35 -9.99 14.11
CA VAL A 242 -9.03 -11.15 14.94
C VAL A 242 -9.29 -10.82 16.41
N VAL A 243 -9.90 -11.74 17.15
CA VAL A 243 -10.13 -11.61 18.61
C VAL A 243 -9.95 -12.97 19.25
N GLY A 244 -9.28 -13.03 20.39
CA GLY A 244 -9.20 -14.26 21.19
C GLY A 244 -10.36 -14.42 22.15
N GLY A 245 -10.83 -15.65 22.35
CA GLY A 245 -11.92 -15.94 23.28
C GLY A 245 -12.27 -17.42 23.39
N VAL A 246 -13.31 -17.72 24.16
CA VAL A 246 -13.90 -19.06 24.28
C VAL A 246 -15.33 -19.01 23.77
N ILE A 247 -15.59 -19.56 22.57
CA ILE A 247 -16.86 -19.34 21.83
C ILE A 247 -17.59 -20.66 21.53
N GLY A 248 -16.91 -21.60 20.88
CA GLY A 248 -17.49 -22.89 20.49
C GLY A 248 -17.75 -23.80 21.68
N MET A 249 -16.71 -24.09 22.46
CA MET A 249 -16.77 -25.01 23.60
C MET A 249 -16.03 -24.46 24.81
N ALA A 250 -16.66 -24.55 26.00
CA ALA A 250 -16.02 -24.14 27.24
C ALA A 250 -14.73 -24.95 27.50
N GLY A 251 -13.67 -24.27 27.92
CA GLY A 251 -12.37 -24.88 28.21
C GLY A 251 -11.42 -24.99 27.02
N TYR A 252 -11.83 -24.59 25.82
CA TYR A 252 -10.95 -24.49 24.65
C TYR A 252 -10.94 -23.07 24.13
N SER A 253 -9.76 -22.46 24.12
CA SER A 253 -9.54 -21.13 23.57
C SER A 253 -9.60 -21.18 22.03
N GLU A 254 -10.04 -20.08 21.44
CA GLU A 254 -10.25 -19.96 20.01
C GLU A 254 -9.83 -18.56 19.54
N VAL A 255 -9.26 -18.49 18.33
CA VAL A 255 -9.10 -17.24 17.59
C VAL A 255 -10.34 -17.06 16.72
N LEU A 256 -11.16 -16.06 17.05
CA LEU A 256 -12.28 -15.65 16.23
C LEU A 256 -11.78 -14.74 15.11
N VAL A 257 -12.12 -15.09 13.88
CA VAL A 257 -11.68 -14.38 12.68
C VAL A 257 -12.90 -13.91 11.91
N THR A 258 -12.88 -12.65 11.47
CA THR A 258 -13.81 -12.12 10.48
C THR A 258 -13.10 -11.74 9.19
N THR A 259 -13.68 -12.07 8.04
CA THR A 259 -13.14 -11.71 6.72
C THR A 259 -13.89 -10.52 6.10
N TYR A 260 -13.44 -10.03 4.95
CA TYR A 260 -14.07 -8.92 4.21
C TYR A 260 -15.52 -9.22 3.79
N SER A 261 -15.82 -10.39 3.23
CA SER A 261 -17.19 -10.84 2.88
C SER A 261 -18.10 -11.09 4.09
N GLY A 262 -17.57 -10.99 5.32
CA GLY A 262 -18.33 -11.19 6.55
C GLY A 262 -18.41 -12.65 7.00
N LYS A 263 -17.54 -13.54 6.52
CA LYS A 263 -17.40 -14.88 7.11
C LYS A 263 -16.86 -14.73 8.52
N ILE A 264 -17.48 -15.44 9.47
CA ILE A 264 -17.05 -15.49 10.87
C ILE A 264 -16.75 -16.96 11.19
N PHE A 265 -15.51 -17.25 11.56
CA PHE A 265 -15.08 -18.60 11.92
C PHE A 265 -14.09 -18.58 13.08
N GLY A 266 -13.99 -19.71 13.79
CA GLY A 266 -13.08 -19.88 14.93
C GLY A 266 -11.98 -20.88 14.60
N LEU A 267 -10.74 -20.55 14.95
CA LEU A 267 -9.60 -21.48 14.96
C LEU A 267 -9.40 -21.94 16.41
N THR A 268 -9.76 -23.19 16.70
CA THR A 268 -9.86 -23.72 18.07
C THR A 268 -8.63 -24.54 18.48
N THR A 269 -8.28 -24.51 19.77
CA THR A 269 -7.24 -25.39 20.35
C THR A 269 -7.75 -26.81 20.63
N ARG A 270 -9.05 -27.07 20.41
CA ARG A 270 -9.63 -28.40 20.57
C ARG A 270 -8.96 -29.42 19.62
N PRO A 271 -8.53 -30.59 20.12
CA PRO A 271 -7.85 -31.58 19.30
C PRO A 271 -8.76 -32.12 18.17
N PRO A 272 -8.22 -32.31 16.96
CA PRO A 272 -9.01 -32.60 15.76
C PRO A 272 -9.83 -33.89 15.85
N GLY A 273 -9.35 -34.91 16.58
CA GLY A 273 -10.08 -36.17 16.80
C GLY A 273 -11.36 -36.05 17.64
N SER A 274 -11.59 -34.90 18.29
CA SER A 274 -12.80 -34.61 19.05
C SER A 274 -13.81 -33.77 18.23
N LEU A 275 -13.41 -33.22 17.08
CA LEU A 275 -14.34 -32.56 16.17
C LEU A 275 -15.19 -33.65 15.51
N GLU A 276 -16.49 -33.64 15.75
CA GLU A 276 -17.42 -34.65 15.24
C GLU A 276 -17.49 -34.60 13.71
N ALA A 277 -16.62 -35.36 13.04
CA ALA A 277 -16.62 -35.50 11.58
C ALA A 277 -17.95 -36.04 11.01
N GLY A 278 -18.81 -36.62 11.86
CA GLY A 278 -20.14 -37.15 11.52
C GLY A 278 -21.24 -36.11 11.37
N ALA A 279 -21.05 -34.86 11.82
CA ALA A 279 -22.06 -33.79 11.69
C ALA A 279 -22.23 -33.26 10.26
N ASN A 280 -21.34 -33.65 9.33
CA ASN A 280 -21.29 -33.10 7.98
C ASN A 280 -22.39 -33.61 7.04
N ILE A 281 -22.86 -34.87 7.17
CA ILE A 281 -23.81 -35.42 6.19
C ILE A 281 -25.19 -34.75 6.33
N ASP A 282 -25.72 -34.65 7.54
CA ASP A 282 -27.01 -34.01 7.81
C ASP A 282 -26.95 -32.49 7.55
N ALA A 283 -25.79 -31.86 7.75
CA ALA A 283 -25.58 -30.45 7.39
C ALA A 283 -25.57 -30.25 5.86
N ILE A 284 -24.87 -31.11 5.11
CA ILE A 284 -24.84 -31.08 3.65
C ILE A 284 -26.25 -31.29 3.08
N GLU A 285 -27.02 -32.22 3.63
CA GLU A 285 -28.38 -32.48 3.14
C GLU A 285 -29.33 -31.32 3.43
N ARG A 286 -29.24 -30.69 4.63
CA ARG A 286 -29.96 -29.45 4.94
C ARG A 286 -29.61 -28.32 3.97
N LEU A 287 -28.31 -28.14 3.67
CA LEU A 287 -27.85 -27.13 2.71
C LEU A 287 -28.38 -27.40 1.29
N ARG A 288 -28.45 -28.67 0.86
CA ARG A 288 -29.03 -29.03 -0.45
C ARG A 288 -30.50 -28.64 -0.56
N ILE A 289 -31.28 -28.90 0.49
CA ILE A 289 -32.70 -28.52 0.54
C ILE A 289 -32.82 -26.99 0.51
N GLU A 290 -32.03 -26.28 1.31
CA GLU A 290 -32.04 -24.81 1.34
C GLU A 290 -31.67 -24.20 -0.02
N ILE A 291 -30.66 -24.75 -0.71
CA ILE A 291 -30.29 -24.34 -2.08
C ILE A 291 -31.47 -24.53 -3.04
N GLN A 292 -32.13 -25.69 -3.03
CA GLN A 292 -33.28 -25.95 -3.89
C GLN A 292 -34.45 -24.98 -3.62
N GLU A 293 -34.74 -24.69 -2.35
CA GLU A 293 -35.77 -23.71 -1.99
C GLU A 293 -35.43 -22.29 -2.45
N LEU A 294 -34.16 -21.88 -2.34
CA LEU A 294 -33.69 -20.57 -2.79
C LEU A 294 -33.68 -20.46 -4.32
N GLU A 295 -33.32 -21.54 -5.03
CA GLU A 295 -33.37 -21.60 -6.49
C GLU A 295 -34.80 -21.45 -7.01
N LEU A 296 -35.78 -22.13 -6.39
CA LEU A 296 -37.19 -21.98 -6.75
C LEU A 296 -37.69 -20.55 -6.52
N LYS A 297 -37.39 -19.95 -5.36
CA LYS A 297 -37.75 -18.55 -5.06
C LYS A 297 -37.11 -17.58 -6.05
N LEU A 298 -35.86 -17.81 -6.43
CA LEU A 298 -35.15 -16.96 -7.40
C LEU A 298 -35.82 -17.01 -8.78
N GLU A 299 -36.28 -18.19 -9.20
CA GLU A 299 -36.95 -18.36 -10.49
C GLU A 299 -38.36 -17.74 -10.48
N GLU A 300 -39.10 -17.86 -9.38
CA GLU A 300 -40.37 -17.15 -9.16
C GLU A 300 -40.18 -15.62 -9.26
N GLU A 301 -39.18 -15.08 -8.55
CA GLU A 301 -38.86 -13.65 -8.58
C GLU A 301 -38.42 -13.19 -9.98
N ARG A 302 -37.63 -14.00 -10.70
CA ARG A 302 -37.25 -13.70 -12.10
C ARG A 302 -38.44 -13.62 -13.04
N HIS A 303 -39.40 -14.54 -12.91
CA HIS A 303 -40.61 -14.52 -13.72
C HIS A 303 -41.58 -13.39 -13.34
N SER A 304 -41.58 -12.96 -12.07
CA SER A 304 -42.39 -11.83 -11.61
C SER A 304 -41.81 -10.46 -12.02
N ASN A 305 -40.51 -10.41 -12.34
CA ASN A 305 -39.75 -9.20 -12.68
C ASN A 305 -39.79 -8.84 -14.18
N ASP A 306 -40.98 -8.76 -14.77
CA ASP A 306 -41.20 -7.98 -16.01
C ASP A 306 -41.14 -6.48 -15.66
N PHE A 307 -39.95 -5.97 -15.33
CA PHE A 307 -39.76 -4.56 -15.02
C PHE A 307 -39.92 -3.69 -16.27
N PRO A 308 -40.70 -2.58 -16.22
CA PRO A 308 -40.57 -1.52 -17.21
C PRO A 308 -39.15 -0.95 -17.15
N SER A 309 -38.52 -0.78 -18.31
CA SER A 309 -37.09 -0.46 -18.52
C SER A 309 -36.54 0.77 -17.78
N ASP A 310 -37.39 1.60 -17.19
CA ASP A 310 -37.04 2.96 -16.77
C ASP A 310 -36.64 3.09 -15.30
N ASN A 311 -36.82 2.07 -14.44
CA ASN A 311 -36.63 2.19 -12.97
C ASN A 311 -35.75 1.10 -12.33
N LEU A 312 -34.74 0.58 -13.03
CA LEU A 312 -33.79 -0.36 -12.43
C LEU A 312 -32.78 0.40 -11.56
N ALA A 313 -32.91 0.27 -10.24
CA ALA A 313 -31.87 0.69 -9.31
C ALA A 313 -30.65 -0.24 -9.48
N PRO A 314 -29.46 0.27 -9.85
CA PRO A 314 -28.30 -0.56 -10.04
C PRO A 314 -27.81 -1.13 -8.70
N LEU A 315 -27.37 -2.40 -8.71
CA LEU A 315 -26.68 -3.00 -7.58
C LEU A 315 -25.39 -2.22 -7.29
N ILE A 316 -25.27 -1.68 -6.07
CA ILE A 316 -24.07 -0.97 -5.63
C ILE A 316 -23.07 -2.00 -5.10
N LEU A 317 -22.01 -2.24 -5.86
CA LEU A 317 -20.91 -3.11 -5.45
C LEU A 317 -19.94 -2.35 -4.52
N SER A 318 -19.66 -2.93 -3.36
CA SER A 318 -18.62 -2.44 -2.45
C SER A 318 -17.26 -3.02 -2.84
N VAL A 319 -16.47 -2.24 -3.59
CA VAL A 319 -15.12 -2.64 -4.00
C VAL A 319 -14.08 -2.06 -3.05
N ASN A 320 -13.36 -2.93 -2.36
CA ASN A 320 -12.14 -2.57 -1.64
C ASN A 320 -10.97 -2.59 -2.64
N HIS A 321 -10.18 -1.53 -2.67
CA HIS A 321 -9.01 -1.45 -3.56
C HIS A 321 -7.85 -0.74 -2.90
N ARG A 322 -6.64 -1.18 -3.21
CA ARG A 322 -5.38 -0.62 -2.70
C ARG A 322 -4.33 -0.57 -3.79
N MET A 323 -3.54 0.49 -3.82
CA MET A 323 -2.43 0.70 -4.74
C MET A 323 -1.22 1.15 -3.93
N ILE A 324 -0.30 0.24 -3.64
CA ILE A 324 0.83 0.49 -2.72
C ILE A 324 2.13 0.36 -3.51
N LEU A 325 3.03 1.34 -3.37
CA LEU A 325 4.36 1.29 -3.98
C LEU A 325 5.27 0.37 -3.16
N ASP A 326 5.72 -0.72 -3.78
CA ASP A 326 6.76 -1.56 -3.21
C ASP A 326 8.13 -0.93 -3.48
N LYS A 327 8.86 -0.65 -2.40
CA LYS A 327 10.19 -0.03 -2.42
C LYS A 327 11.26 -0.98 -2.95
N GLU A 328 11.11 -2.28 -2.77
CA GLU A 328 12.10 -3.27 -3.21
C GLU A 328 12.03 -3.48 -4.72
N THR A 329 10.84 -3.73 -5.25
CA THR A 329 10.66 -4.01 -6.69
C THR A 329 10.52 -2.74 -7.55
N ALA A 330 10.29 -1.58 -6.93
CA ALA A 330 9.92 -0.33 -7.59
C ALA A 330 8.75 -0.53 -8.58
N SER A 331 7.73 -1.23 -8.09
CA SER A 331 6.46 -1.51 -8.76
C SER A 331 5.31 -1.27 -7.79
N TYR A 332 4.11 -1.05 -8.30
CA TYR A 332 2.92 -0.92 -7.49
C TYR A 332 2.18 -2.24 -7.38
N LEU A 333 1.75 -2.58 -6.17
CA LEU A 333 0.81 -3.68 -5.95
C LEU A 333 -0.62 -3.14 -5.96
N LEU A 334 -1.39 -3.51 -6.98
CA LEU A 334 -2.82 -3.25 -7.06
C LEU A 334 -3.57 -4.46 -6.49
N SER A 335 -4.29 -4.25 -5.38
CA SER A 335 -5.21 -5.24 -4.82
C SER A 335 -6.65 -4.78 -5.01
N ILE A 336 -7.51 -5.67 -5.49
CA ILE A 336 -8.94 -5.45 -5.70
C ILE A 336 -9.69 -6.56 -5.01
N GLU A 337 -10.72 -6.22 -4.25
CA GLU A 337 -11.51 -7.18 -3.49
C GLU A 337 -13.00 -6.81 -3.50
N LEU A 338 -13.83 -7.83 -3.66
CA LEU A 338 -15.29 -7.79 -3.59
C LEU A 338 -15.78 -8.71 -2.47
N ASP A 339 -16.94 -8.37 -1.93
CA ASP A 339 -17.70 -9.22 -0.99
C ASP A 339 -18.31 -10.46 -1.68
N THR A 340 -18.27 -10.47 -3.00
CA THR A 340 -18.86 -11.46 -3.89
C THR A 340 -17.83 -11.91 -4.93
N PRO A 341 -17.98 -13.11 -5.51
CA PRO A 341 -17.01 -13.61 -6.49
C PRO A 341 -16.86 -12.69 -7.69
N ILE A 342 -15.62 -12.43 -8.09
CA ILE A 342 -15.27 -11.60 -9.24
C ILE A 342 -15.45 -12.43 -10.51
N ASP A 343 -16.16 -11.90 -11.51
CA ASP A 343 -16.27 -12.51 -12.85
C ASP A 343 -15.07 -12.11 -13.70
N ASN A 344 -14.87 -10.79 -13.81
CA ASN A 344 -13.75 -10.21 -14.53
C ASN A 344 -13.38 -8.84 -13.97
N VAL A 345 -12.11 -8.49 -14.16
CA VAL A 345 -11.57 -7.15 -13.93
C VAL A 345 -10.97 -6.64 -15.23
N LEU A 346 -11.49 -5.53 -15.74
CA LEU A 346 -10.90 -4.81 -16.87
C LEU A 346 -10.09 -3.63 -16.34
N ILE A 347 -8.82 -3.57 -16.73
CA ILE A 347 -7.90 -2.48 -16.43
C ILE A 347 -7.64 -1.72 -17.73
N GLN A 348 -7.99 -0.43 -17.73
CA GLN A 348 -7.72 0.51 -18.80
C GLN A 348 -6.78 1.60 -18.29
N SER A 349 -5.74 1.93 -19.05
CA SER A 349 -4.82 3.03 -18.73
C SER A 349 -4.74 4.04 -19.85
N ASP A 350 -4.80 5.33 -19.49
CA ASP A 350 -4.53 6.46 -20.39
C ASP A 350 -3.04 6.80 -20.49
N THR A 351 -2.19 6.05 -19.81
CA THR A 351 -0.74 6.17 -19.83
C THR A 351 -0.07 4.81 -19.98
N PRO A 352 1.14 4.76 -20.58
CA PRO A 352 1.91 3.52 -20.65
C PRO A 352 2.20 2.98 -19.25
N VAL A 353 1.73 1.76 -19.00
CA VAL A 353 2.04 0.98 -17.80
C VAL A 353 2.32 -0.46 -18.21
N GLU A 354 3.18 -1.12 -17.46
CA GLU A 354 3.49 -2.53 -17.67
C GLU A 354 2.77 -3.35 -16.60
N LEU A 355 2.00 -4.36 -17.03
CA LEU A 355 1.34 -5.29 -16.12
C LEU A 355 2.23 -6.52 -15.98
N ILE A 356 2.61 -6.83 -14.75
CA ILE A 356 3.45 -7.99 -14.45
C ILE A 356 2.50 -9.12 -14.07
N ASP A 357 2.53 -10.19 -14.85
CA ASP A 357 1.74 -11.38 -14.56
C ASP A 357 2.46 -12.19 -13.48
N GLU A 358 1.92 -12.13 -12.27
CA GLU A 358 2.32 -12.99 -11.17
C GLU A 358 1.33 -14.14 -11.08
N SER A 359 1.72 -15.24 -10.43
CA SER A 359 0.95 -16.47 -10.31
C SER A 359 -0.43 -16.28 -9.65
N ASN A 360 -1.36 -15.70 -10.39
CA ASN A 360 -2.74 -15.48 -10.05
C ASN A 360 -3.57 -16.56 -10.73
N SER A 361 -4.65 -16.98 -10.11
CA SER A 361 -5.59 -17.93 -10.71
C SER A 361 -6.45 -17.33 -11.85
N ALA A 362 -6.23 -16.06 -12.20
CA ALA A 362 -6.96 -15.36 -13.23
C ALA A 362 -6.24 -15.45 -14.57
N VAL A 363 -6.99 -15.64 -15.65
CA VAL A 363 -6.44 -15.62 -17.00
C VAL A 363 -6.43 -14.17 -17.50
N ALA A 364 -5.24 -13.65 -17.77
CA ALA A 364 -5.05 -12.33 -18.35
C ALA A 364 -5.20 -12.36 -19.88
N SER A 365 -5.91 -11.37 -20.43
CA SER A 365 -6.02 -11.13 -21.86
C SER A 365 -5.70 -9.67 -22.15
N LEU A 366 -4.62 -9.45 -22.89
CA LEU A 366 -4.18 -8.13 -23.34
C LEU A 366 -4.81 -7.84 -24.69
N SER A 367 -5.67 -6.81 -24.74
CA SER A 367 -6.31 -6.37 -25.98
C SER A 367 -5.40 -5.41 -26.75
N ILE A 368 -5.49 -5.46 -28.08
CA ILE A 368 -4.78 -4.50 -28.94
C ILE A 368 -5.30 -3.11 -28.65
N CYS A 369 -4.40 -2.21 -28.28
CA CYS A 369 -4.70 -0.84 -27.88
C CYS A 369 -4.44 0.15 -29.01
N ASN A 370 -5.23 1.22 -29.07
CA ASN A 370 -4.99 2.35 -29.95
C ASN A 370 -4.60 3.58 -29.12
N PRO A 371 -3.31 3.98 -29.09
CA PRO A 371 -2.85 5.14 -28.33
C PRO A 371 -3.53 6.46 -28.70
N LEU A 372 -4.07 6.57 -29.92
CA LEU A 372 -4.79 7.78 -30.37
C LEU A 372 -6.11 8.00 -29.62
N GLU A 373 -6.66 6.95 -29.01
CA GLU A 373 -7.89 7.00 -28.22
C GLU A 373 -7.62 7.18 -26.72
N ASN A 374 -6.39 7.50 -26.33
CA ASN A 374 -5.92 7.51 -24.93
C ASN A 374 -6.12 6.15 -24.23
N ASN A 375 -5.94 5.06 -24.98
CA ASN A 375 -5.89 3.72 -24.45
C ASN A 375 -4.51 3.15 -24.75
N PHE A 376 -3.64 3.14 -23.73
CA PHE A 376 -2.31 2.55 -23.84
C PHE A 376 -2.30 1.10 -23.37
N VAL A 377 -3.14 0.77 -22.39
CA VAL A 377 -3.29 -0.58 -21.85
C VAL A 377 -4.76 -0.90 -21.70
N LEU A 378 -5.15 -2.10 -22.17
CA LEU A 378 -6.45 -2.72 -21.99
C LEU A 378 -6.22 -4.19 -21.66
N ALA A 379 -6.32 -4.52 -20.37
CA ALA A 379 -6.15 -5.88 -19.88
C ALA A 379 -7.44 -6.36 -19.22
N THR A 380 -7.87 -7.57 -19.58
CA THR A 380 -9.01 -8.24 -18.94
C THR A 380 -8.50 -9.44 -18.17
N TYR A 381 -8.69 -9.43 -16.86
CA TYR A 381 -8.44 -10.58 -15.99
C TYR A 381 -9.76 -11.31 -15.78
N ARG A 382 -9.85 -12.56 -16.24
CA ARG A 382 -11.01 -13.42 -16.01
C ARG A 382 -10.71 -14.40 -14.89
N CYS A 383 -11.46 -14.31 -13.81
CA CYS A 383 -11.32 -15.22 -12.67
C CYS A 383 -12.07 -16.53 -13.00
N GLN A 384 -11.34 -17.65 -13.07
CA GLN A 384 -11.94 -18.95 -13.37
C GLN A 384 -12.55 -19.63 -12.13
N ALA A 385 -12.05 -19.30 -10.95
CA ALA A 385 -12.55 -19.78 -9.67
C ALA A 385 -13.40 -18.72 -8.96
N ASN A 386 -14.14 -19.14 -7.93
CA ASN A 386 -14.90 -18.25 -7.05
C ASN A 386 -13.94 -17.48 -6.14
N VAL A 387 -13.23 -16.52 -6.72
CA VAL A 387 -12.25 -15.69 -6.02
C VAL A 387 -12.84 -14.30 -5.78
N ASN A 388 -12.73 -13.83 -4.55
CA ASN A 388 -13.21 -12.51 -4.12
C ASN A 388 -12.13 -11.42 -4.29
N ARG A 389 -10.88 -11.80 -4.54
CA ARG A 389 -9.71 -10.93 -4.53
C ARG A 389 -8.81 -11.16 -5.73
N LEU A 390 -8.30 -10.08 -6.31
CA LEU A 390 -7.33 -10.09 -7.40
C LEU A 390 -6.17 -9.16 -7.02
N GLU A 391 -4.95 -9.66 -7.13
CA GLU A 391 -3.73 -8.85 -7.03
C GLU A 391 -3.04 -8.77 -8.38
N THR A 392 -2.45 -7.64 -8.72
CA THR A 392 -1.56 -7.54 -9.89
C THR A 392 -0.51 -6.48 -9.64
N ARG A 393 0.71 -6.69 -10.14
CA ARG A 393 1.76 -5.69 -10.06
C ARG A 393 1.79 -4.84 -11.32
N ILE A 394 1.92 -3.53 -11.13
CA ILE A 394 1.92 -2.54 -12.18
C ILE A 394 3.23 -1.76 -12.12
N ARG A 395 3.98 -1.69 -13.22
CA ARG A 395 5.10 -0.75 -13.35
C ARG A 395 4.67 0.49 -14.07
N THR A 396 5.10 1.62 -13.51
CA THR A 396 4.89 2.95 -14.07
C THR A 396 6.21 3.51 -14.59
N ILE A 397 6.12 4.42 -15.56
CA ILE A 397 7.27 5.15 -16.11
C ILE A 397 7.24 6.58 -15.55
N GLU A 398 8.35 7.05 -14.97
CA GLU A 398 8.42 8.43 -14.48
C GLU A 398 8.25 9.45 -15.63
N GLY A 399 7.58 10.55 -15.34
CA GLY A 399 7.22 11.59 -16.30
C GLY A 399 5.88 11.38 -17.00
N GLN A 400 5.30 10.18 -16.90
CA GLN A 400 4.03 9.83 -17.55
C GLN A 400 2.89 9.75 -16.52
N SER A 401 2.25 10.89 -16.27
CA SER A 401 1.10 10.98 -15.36
C SER A 401 -0.22 10.63 -16.06
N GLY A 402 -1.11 9.92 -15.38
CA GLY A 402 -2.37 9.45 -15.95
C GLY A 402 -3.39 8.98 -14.93
N THR A 403 -4.40 8.26 -15.39
CA THR A 403 -5.45 7.62 -14.60
C THR A 403 -5.64 6.18 -15.07
N LEU A 404 -5.55 5.25 -14.13
CA LEU A 404 -5.95 3.87 -14.29
C LEU A 404 -7.46 3.74 -14.02
N GLN A 405 -8.22 3.25 -15.00
CA GLN A 405 -9.63 2.91 -14.84
C GLN A 405 -9.78 1.41 -14.67
N ILE A 406 -10.37 1.01 -13.54
CA ILE A 406 -10.56 -0.38 -13.18
C ILE A 406 -12.06 -0.66 -13.15
N TYR A 407 -12.51 -1.61 -13.95
CA TYR A 407 -13.91 -2.03 -14.02
C TYR A 407 -14.01 -3.42 -13.42
N VAL A 408 -14.70 -3.53 -12.29
CA VAL A 408 -14.86 -4.80 -11.56
C VAL A 408 -16.28 -5.29 -11.77
N THR A 409 -16.42 -6.52 -12.27
CA THR A 409 -17.70 -7.15 -12.55
C THR A 409 -17.91 -8.33 -11.60
N THR A 410 -19.07 -8.37 -10.92
CA THR A 410 -19.44 -9.51 -10.06
C THR A 410 -20.02 -10.67 -10.88
N GLN A 411 -19.90 -11.90 -10.36
CA GLN A 411 -20.58 -13.07 -10.90
C GLN A 411 -22.08 -13.09 -10.57
N ILE A 412 -22.53 -12.31 -9.59
CA ILE A 412 -23.94 -12.28 -9.13
C ILE A 412 -24.85 -11.63 -10.19
N LEU A 413 -26.10 -12.09 -10.23
CA LEU A 413 -27.15 -11.55 -11.09
C LEU A 413 -28.05 -10.57 -10.31
N PRO A 414 -28.45 -9.42 -10.90
CA PRO A 414 -28.03 -8.92 -12.22
C PRO A 414 -26.54 -8.55 -12.23
N LYS A 415 -25.86 -8.82 -13.37
CA LYS A 415 -24.44 -8.46 -13.51
C LYS A 415 -24.30 -6.96 -13.34
N ALA A 416 -23.52 -6.57 -12.33
CA ALA A 416 -23.17 -5.18 -12.07
C ALA A 416 -21.67 -4.97 -12.30
N CYS A 417 -21.34 -3.78 -12.78
CA CYS A 417 -19.96 -3.35 -12.96
C CYS A 417 -19.73 -2.06 -12.17
N ARG A 418 -18.67 -2.02 -11.37
CA ARG A 418 -18.23 -0.82 -10.67
C ARG A 418 -16.92 -0.35 -11.27
N ARG A 419 -16.89 0.93 -11.69
CA ARG A 419 -15.67 1.59 -12.13
C ARG A 419 -14.98 2.33 -10.99
N ILE A 420 -13.70 2.08 -10.81
CA ILE A 420 -12.77 2.78 -9.93
C ILE A 420 -11.77 3.57 -10.80
N ARG A 421 -11.30 4.70 -10.28
CA ARG A 421 -10.24 5.50 -10.90
C ARG A 421 -9.10 5.66 -9.92
N VAL A 422 -7.89 5.28 -10.33
CA VAL A 422 -6.67 5.40 -9.53
C VAL A 422 -5.69 6.31 -10.28
N PRO A 423 -5.17 7.39 -9.68
CA PRO A 423 -4.21 8.27 -10.34
C PRO A 423 -2.84 7.62 -10.45
N ILE A 424 -2.16 7.86 -11.58
CA ILE A 424 -0.74 7.57 -11.77
C ILE A 424 0.00 8.92 -11.73
N TYR A 425 0.84 9.09 -10.71
CA TYR A 425 1.58 10.33 -10.49
C TYR A 425 2.73 10.51 -11.48
N ALA A 426 3.09 11.76 -11.78
CA ALA A 426 4.21 12.04 -12.68
C ALA A 426 5.56 11.52 -12.14
N LEU A 427 5.77 11.64 -10.83
CA LEU A 427 6.91 11.10 -10.08
C LEU A 427 6.43 9.93 -9.22
N SER A 428 5.83 8.93 -9.86
CA SER A 428 5.21 7.78 -9.20
C SER A 428 6.22 6.94 -8.38
N LEU A 429 7.48 6.86 -8.79
CA LEU A 429 8.49 6.05 -8.08
C LEU A 429 9.17 6.80 -6.92
N HIS A 430 8.61 7.92 -6.45
CA HIS A 430 9.14 8.66 -5.31
C HIS A 430 8.41 8.27 -4.02
N ALA A 431 9.15 7.84 -3.00
CA ALA A 431 8.61 7.59 -1.66
C ALA A 431 8.95 8.76 -0.73
N ARG A 432 7.99 9.20 0.08
CA ARG A 432 8.21 10.29 1.03
C ARG A 432 9.21 9.89 2.12
N LEU A 433 10.11 10.80 2.45
CA LEU A 433 11.07 10.74 3.54
C LEU A 433 10.66 11.72 4.64
N HIS A 434 10.87 11.31 5.90
CA HIS A 434 10.58 12.14 7.06
C HIS A 434 11.89 12.52 7.76
N GLU A 435 11.98 13.73 8.29
CA GLU A 435 13.24 14.41 8.67
C GLU A 435 14.12 13.66 9.69
N ASP A 436 13.57 12.72 10.46
CA ASP A 436 14.36 11.92 11.43
C ASP A 436 15.06 10.70 10.79
N GLU A 437 14.71 10.33 9.54
CA GLU A 437 15.20 9.09 8.95
C GLU A 437 16.68 9.17 8.54
N ASN A 438 17.30 10.35 8.39
CA ASN A 438 18.75 10.50 8.16
C ASN A 438 19.19 11.99 8.17
N SER A 439 19.68 12.51 9.30
CA SER A 439 20.41 13.79 9.33
C SER A 439 21.75 13.75 8.60
N ASP A 440 22.23 12.55 8.25
CA ASP A 440 23.58 12.30 7.74
C ASP A 440 23.68 12.16 6.21
N ILE A 441 22.56 12.23 5.47
CA ILE A 441 22.65 12.33 4.00
C ILE A 441 22.89 13.79 3.63
N CYS A 442 24.15 14.18 3.72
CA CYS A 442 24.73 15.32 3.04
C CYS A 442 24.49 15.13 1.54
N GLY A 443 23.35 15.64 1.04
CA GLY A 443 22.95 15.47 -0.35
C GLY A 443 24.01 15.99 -1.32
N GLY A 444 24.20 15.25 -2.41
CA GLY A 444 25.14 15.58 -3.47
C GLY A 444 24.72 16.83 -4.25
N PRO A 445 25.41 17.18 -5.35
CA PRO A 445 25.11 18.40 -6.10
C PRO A 445 23.65 18.40 -6.58
N PHE A 446 22.86 19.33 -6.02
CA PHE A 446 21.44 19.48 -6.34
C PHE A 446 21.24 20.39 -7.54
N ASN A 447 20.35 19.97 -8.45
CA ASN A 447 19.75 20.85 -9.43
C ASN A 447 18.64 21.66 -8.75
N GLU A 448 18.60 22.97 -8.98
CA GLU A 448 17.62 23.87 -8.37
C GLU A 448 16.60 24.34 -9.41
N LEU A 449 15.31 24.09 -9.14
CA LEU A 449 14.20 24.70 -9.85
C LEU A 449 13.47 25.67 -8.93
N ARG A 450 13.54 26.95 -9.27
CA ARG A 450 12.88 28.04 -8.54
C ARG A 450 11.74 28.59 -9.38
N LEU A 451 10.54 28.60 -8.79
CA LEU A 451 9.32 29.14 -9.39
C LEU A 451 8.85 30.34 -8.57
N VAL A 452 8.63 31.46 -9.23
CA VAL A 452 8.08 32.68 -8.61
C VAL A 452 6.82 33.09 -9.36
N GLY A 453 5.75 33.41 -8.65
CA GLY A 453 4.50 33.81 -9.29
C GLY A 453 3.37 34.09 -8.33
N GLY A 454 2.19 34.41 -8.86
CA GLY A 454 1.01 34.80 -8.09
C GLY A 454 0.17 33.66 -7.51
N PHE A 455 0.78 32.54 -7.08
CA PHE A 455 0.07 31.37 -6.56
C PHE A 455 0.02 31.31 -5.03
N THR A 456 -1.01 30.67 -4.50
CA THR A 456 -1.17 30.37 -3.07
C THR A 456 -0.48 29.06 -2.67
N VAL A 457 -0.28 28.86 -1.36
CA VAL A 457 0.26 27.59 -0.83
C VAL A 457 -0.65 26.42 -1.20
N ALA A 458 -1.97 26.58 -1.11
CA ALA A 458 -2.94 25.54 -1.44
C ALA A 458 -2.90 25.15 -2.92
N GLU A 459 -2.70 26.11 -3.83
CA GLU A 459 -2.56 25.84 -5.26
C GLU A 459 -1.29 25.06 -5.57
N MET A 460 -0.15 25.47 -5.02
CA MET A 460 1.10 24.74 -5.19
C MET A 460 1.01 23.33 -4.60
N HIS A 461 0.42 23.20 -3.41
CA HIS A 461 0.19 21.92 -2.77
C HIS A 461 -0.69 20.99 -3.63
N ALA A 462 -1.76 21.51 -4.23
CA ALA A 462 -2.62 20.76 -5.15
C ALA A 462 -1.92 20.39 -6.48
N TRP A 463 -0.97 21.19 -6.95
CA TRP A 463 -0.16 20.82 -8.11
C TRP A 463 0.81 19.70 -7.78
N LEU A 464 1.45 19.77 -6.61
CA LEU A 464 2.32 18.72 -6.12
C LEU A 464 1.54 17.42 -5.89
N SER A 465 0.30 17.47 -5.38
CA SER A 465 -0.55 16.28 -5.17
C SER A 465 -0.91 15.53 -6.45
N MET A 466 -0.69 16.13 -7.63
CA MET A 466 -0.79 15.44 -8.92
C MET A 466 0.57 14.87 -9.39
N ALA A 467 1.67 15.41 -8.87
CA ALA A 467 3.02 15.04 -9.26
C ALA A 467 3.60 13.92 -8.39
N LEU A 468 3.34 13.93 -7.08
CA LEU A 468 3.99 13.06 -6.11
C LEU A 468 2.94 12.26 -5.30
N PRO A 469 3.25 11.00 -4.93
CA PRO A 469 2.41 10.24 -4.01
C PRO A 469 2.57 10.71 -2.56
N ASP A 470 1.69 10.23 -1.68
CA ASP A 470 1.75 10.38 -0.22
C ASP A 470 1.91 11.83 0.28
N ILE A 471 1.31 12.77 -0.45
CA ILE A 471 1.24 14.17 -0.03
C ILE A 471 0.26 14.33 1.13
N PRO A 472 0.61 15.11 2.17
CA PRO A 472 -0.25 15.31 3.32
C PRO A 472 -1.61 15.88 2.92
N GLU A 473 -2.63 15.64 3.73
CA GLU A 473 -3.94 16.26 3.55
C GLU A 473 -3.88 17.78 3.68
N ARG A 474 -3.00 18.26 4.56
CA ARG A 474 -2.74 19.68 4.75
C ARG A 474 -1.25 19.91 4.93
N PRO A 475 -0.65 20.89 4.23
CA PRO A 475 0.76 21.18 4.40
C PRO A 475 1.04 21.69 5.81
N GLN A 476 2.02 21.09 6.48
CA GLN A 476 2.56 21.62 7.74
C GLN A 476 3.43 22.83 7.40
N LEU A 477 3.05 24.00 7.93
CA LEU A 477 3.72 25.26 7.66
C LEU A 477 4.61 25.66 8.82
N PHE A 478 5.89 25.81 8.56
CA PHE A 478 6.87 26.40 9.47
C PHE A 478 7.26 27.77 8.91
N ASP A 479 6.99 28.84 9.65
CA ASP A 479 7.21 30.22 9.20
C ASP A 479 6.58 30.53 7.81
N GLY A 480 5.41 29.94 7.54
CA GLY A 480 4.68 30.09 6.27
C GLY A 480 5.26 29.31 5.08
N GLU A 481 6.26 28.46 5.30
CA GLU A 481 6.87 27.57 4.31
C GLU A 481 6.55 26.10 4.62
N ALA A 482 6.20 25.34 3.60
CA ALA A 482 6.03 23.89 3.66
C ALA A 482 7.27 23.21 3.07
N SER A 483 7.68 22.09 3.67
CA SER A 483 8.81 21.28 3.24
C SER A 483 8.39 19.82 3.09
N LEU A 484 8.75 19.19 1.98
CA LEU A 484 8.53 17.77 1.73
C LEU A 484 9.82 17.17 1.14
N ASN A 485 10.23 16.01 1.65
CA ASN A 485 11.41 15.29 1.16
C ASN A 485 10.98 13.94 0.59
N TYR A 486 11.61 13.53 -0.51
CA TYR A 486 11.33 12.29 -1.22
C TYR A 486 12.63 11.60 -1.64
N ILE A 487 12.56 10.28 -1.80
CA ILE A 487 13.59 9.46 -2.42
C ILE A 487 13.00 8.64 -3.55
N SER A 488 13.67 8.59 -4.70
CA SER A 488 13.30 7.69 -5.78
C SER A 488 13.58 6.25 -5.36
N THR A 489 12.57 5.39 -5.29
CA THR A 489 12.72 3.96 -4.97
C THR A 489 13.54 3.23 -6.02
N PHE A 490 13.51 3.72 -7.27
CA PHE A 490 14.27 3.11 -8.35
C PHE A 490 15.71 3.62 -8.48
N THR A 491 15.98 4.91 -8.34
CA THR A 491 17.36 5.44 -8.52
C THR A 491 18.10 5.70 -7.21
N GLY A 492 17.39 5.81 -6.08
CA GLY A 492 17.95 6.21 -4.79
C GLY A 492 18.24 7.72 -4.67
N THR A 493 17.87 8.53 -5.66
CA THR A 493 18.12 9.98 -5.68
C THR A 493 17.11 10.75 -4.82
N GLN A 494 17.55 11.87 -4.23
CA GLN A 494 16.72 12.71 -3.38
C GLN A 494 16.06 13.87 -4.11
N LEU A 495 14.85 14.21 -3.65
CA LEU A 495 14.08 15.39 -4.07
C LEU A 495 13.55 16.13 -2.84
N LYS A 496 13.90 17.41 -2.70
CA LYS A 496 13.43 18.30 -1.64
C LYS A 496 12.55 19.38 -2.23
N CYS A 497 11.32 19.48 -1.74
CA CYS A 497 10.32 20.44 -2.18
C CYS A 497 10.06 21.45 -1.07
N ARG A 498 10.42 22.72 -1.28
CA ARG A 498 10.10 23.81 -0.36
C ARG A 498 9.21 24.82 -1.06
N TYR A 499 8.09 25.20 -0.44
CA TYR A 499 7.17 26.14 -1.05
C TYR A 499 6.44 27.00 -0.03
N LYS A 500 6.22 28.24 -0.40
CA LYS A 500 5.46 29.24 0.34
C LYS A 500 4.59 30.03 -0.62
N LYS A 501 3.82 30.98 -0.09
CA LYS A 501 2.99 31.84 -0.93
C LYS A 501 3.86 32.58 -1.97
N GLY A 502 3.57 32.33 -3.24
CA GLY A 502 4.20 32.95 -4.41
C GLY A 502 5.64 32.54 -4.73
N SER A 503 6.22 31.57 -4.02
CA SER A 503 7.57 31.08 -4.29
C SER A 503 7.70 29.60 -3.95
N ALA A 504 8.31 28.82 -4.85
CA ALA A 504 8.65 27.42 -4.64
C ALA A 504 10.06 27.12 -5.12
N THR A 505 10.77 26.28 -4.39
CA THR A 505 12.14 25.84 -4.68
C THR A 505 12.19 24.32 -4.57
N PHE A 506 12.57 23.67 -5.66
CA PHE A 506 12.75 22.22 -5.74
C PHE A 506 14.24 21.92 -5.93
N LEU A 507 14.79 21.07 -5.07
CA LEU A 507 16.18 20.63 -5.13
C LEU A 507 16.20 19.13 -5.42
N GLY A 508 16.79 18.71 -6.53
CA GLY A 508 16.80 17.31 -6.96
C GLY A 508 18.19 16.86 -7.40
N GLU A 509 18.65 15.70 -6.93
CA GLU A 509 19.90 15.10 -7.40
C GLU A 509 19.76 14.62 -8.85
N ASN A 510 18.56 14.16 -9.23
CA ASN A 510 18.24 13.79 -10.60
C ASN A 510 17.62 14.98 -11.37
N ILE A 511 18.24 15.36 -12.50
CA ILE A 511 17.73 16.43 -13.37
C ILE A 511 16.39 16.06 -14.01
N SER A 512 16.15 14.78 -14.32
CA SER A 512 14.89 14.33 -14.91
C SER A 512 13.70 14.63 -13.99
N SER A 513 13.82 14.37 -12.68
CA SER A 513 12.78 14.68 -11.70
C SER A 513 12.43 16.18 -11.67
N ILE A 514 13.44 17.04 -11.77
CA ILE A 514 13.27 18.50 -11.84
C ILE A 514 12.58 18.93 -13.14
N MET A 515 12.96 18.34 -14.27
CA MET A 515 12.37 18.66 -15.57
C MET A 515 10.90 18.22 -15.64
N ILE A 516 10.57 17.06 -15.08
CA ILE A 516 9.20 16.57 -14.93
C ILE A 516 8.37 17.53 -14.08
N LEU A 517 8.87 17.94 -12.90
CA LEU A 517 8.17 18.91 -12.04
C LEU A 517 7.96 20.25 -12.74
N ARG A 518 8.99 20.77 -13.41
CA ARG A 518 8.89 22.02 -14.16
C ARG A 518 7.76 21.95 -15.18
N ASP A 519 7.74 20.89 -15.99
CA ASP A 519 6.77 20.74 -17.07
C ASP A 519 5.33 20.55 -16.56
N LEU A 520 5.15 19.83 -15.45
CA LEU A 520 3.85 19.64 -14.83
C LEU A 520 3.34 20.94 -14.20
N VAL A 521 4.15 21.59 -13.36
CA VAL A 521 3.73 22.81 -12.65
C VAL A 521 3.47 23.96 -13.62
N THR A 522 4.31 24.12 -14.66
CA THR A 522 4.09 25.16 -15.68
C THR A 522 2.82 24.90 -16.50
N ARG A 523 2.52 23.63 -16.82
CA ARG A 523 1.26 23.24 -17.49
C ARG A 523 0.04 23.57 -16.64
N GLU A 524 0.07 23.23 -15.36
CA GLU A 524 -1.06 23.48 -14.44
C GLU A 524 -1.25 24.98 -14.13
N ALA A 525 -0.16 25.73 -13.98
CA ALA A 525 -0.22 27.17 -13.85
C ALA A 525 -0.81 27.84 -15.10
N THR A 526 -0.43 27.36 -16.31
CA THR A 526 -0.98 27.84 -17.57
C THR A 526 -2.47 27.56 -17.68
N LYS A 527 -2.94 26.37 -17.28
CA LYS A 527 -4.38 26.03 -17.23
C LYS A 527 -5.16 27.00 -16.33
N ARG A 528 -4.57 27.42 -15.21
CA ARG A 528 -5.15 28.41 -14.29
C ARG A 528 -4.84 29.86 -14.64
N LYS A 529 -4.15 30.13 -15.75
CA LYS A 529 -3.72 31.46 -16.22
C LYS A 529 -2.83 32.20 -15.21
N ILE A 530 -2.06 31.47 -14.41
CA ILE A 530 -1.07 32.02 -13.48
C ILE A 530 0.26 32.15 -14.22
N LYS A 531 0.82 33.35 -14.24
CA LYS A 531 2.16 33.61 -14.80
C LYS A 531 3.22 33.17 -13.79
N LEU A 532 4.17 32.37 -14.24
CA LEU A 532 5.32 31.89 -13.46
C LEU A 532 6.62 32.34 -14.10
N ASP A 533 7.51 32.89 -13.29
CA ASP A 533 8.92 33.04 -13.61
C ASP A 533 9.65 31.77 -13.18
N VAL A 534 10.30 31.11 -14.13
CA VAL A 534 10.92 29.79 -13.96
C VAL A 534 12.44 29.93 -14.08
N PHE A 535 13.15 29.56 -13.03
CA PHE A 535 14.62 29.53 -13.00
C PHE A 535 15.08 28.11 -12.75
N CYS A 536 16.00 27.60 -13.57
CA CYS A 536 16.52 26.24 -13.49
C CYS A 536 18.04 26.32 -13.49
N ASP A 537 18.67 25.99 -12.37
CA ASP A 537 20.12 25.89 -12.22
C ASP A 537 20.53 24.41 -12.19
N VAL A 538 21.50 24.05 -13.04
CA VAL A 538 21.87 22.67 -13.32
C VAL A 538 23.28 22.43 -12.79
N ALA A 539 23.40 21.53 -11.82
CA ALA A 539 24.67 21.24 -11.18
C ALA A 539 25.44 20.19 -11.98
N GLN A 540 26.66 20.52 -12.42
CA GLN A 540 27.40 19.65 -13.35
C GLN A 540 27.67 18.24 -12.80
N GLY A 541 27.96 18.15 -11.50
CA GLY A 541 28.22 16.87 -10.83
C GLY A 541 26.97 16.03 -10.55
N SER A 542 25.75 16.52 -10.82
CA SER A 542 24.52 15.77 -10.51
C SER A 542 24.41 14.51 -11.38
N VAL A 543 24.81 14.61 -12.65
CA VAL A 543 24.84 13.47 -13.58
C VAL A 543 25.81 12.41 -13.10
N THR A 544 27.03 12.80 -12.71
CA THR A 544 28.02 11.90 -12.14
C THR A 544 27.45 11.15 -10.93
N ARG A 545 26.79 11.88 -10.01
CA ARG A 545 26.15 11.28 -8.84
C ARG A 545 25.08 10.26 -9.21
N VAL A 546 24.22 10.54 -10.19
CA VAL A 546 23.18 9.60 -10.64
C VAL A 546 23.81 8.37 -11.28
N LEU A 547 24.84 8.55 -12.12
CA LEU A 547 25.56 7.43 -12.75
C LEU A 547 26.25 6.54 -11.70
N GLU A 548 26.87 7.12 -10.67
CA GLU A 548 27.47 6.36 -9.56
C GLU A 548 26.47 5.48 -8.80
N LEU A 549 25.20 5.88 -8.72
CA LEU A 549 24.14 5.10 -8.08
C LEU A 549 23.57 4.01 -8.99
N ILE A 550 23.50 4.27 -10.30
CA ILE A 550 22.89 3.37 -11.29
C ILE A 550 23.89 2.30 -11.77
N LEU A 551 25.16 2.65 -11.98
CA LEU A 551 26.14 1.78 -12.63
C LEU A 551 26.36 0.44 -11.90
N PRO A 552 26.52 0.39 -10.55
CA PRO A 552 26.67 -0.89 -9.85
C PRO A 552 25.46 -1.81 -10.03
N ARG A 553 24.26 -1.23 -10.15
CA ARG A 553 23.02 -1.99 -10.39
C ARG A 553 22.93 -2.48 -11.83
N LEU A 554 23.46 -1.71 -12.77
CA LEU A 554 23.55 -2.10 -14.17
C LEU A 554 24.53 -3.27 -14.36
N GLU A 555 25.68 -3.21 -13.69
CA GLU A 555 26.67 -4.30 -13.69
C GLU A 555 26.07 -5.58 -13.09
N ALA A 556 25.44 -5.50 -11.92
CA ALA A 556 24.79 -6.63 -11.28
C ALA A 556 23.66 -7.23 -12.13
N ALA A 557 22.86 -6.38 -12.80
CA ALA A 557 21.80 -6.81 -13.71
C ALA A 557 22.34 -7.54 -14.95
N ASP A 558 23.43 -7.05 -15.54
CA ASP A 558 24.07 -7.72 -16.68
C ASP A 558 24.71 -9.04 -16.26
N GLU A 559 25.42 -9.08 -15.13
CA GLU A 559 26.01 -10.31 -14.60
C GLU A 559 24.92 -11.37 -14.36
N LEU A 560 23.79 -10.99 -13.75
CA LEU A 560 22.63 -11.87 -13.56
C LEU A 560 22.09 -12.39 -14.90
N THR A 561 21.95 -11.50 -15.89
CA THR A 561 21.45 -11.85 -17.22
C THR A 561 22.39 -12.79 -17.96
N GLN A 562 23.70 -12.59 -17.86
CA GLN A 562 24.71 -13.47 -18.45
C GLN A 562 24.70 -14.86 -17.79
N LYS A 563 24.66 -14.91 -16.44
CA LYS A 563 24.55 -16.17 -15.68
C LYS A 563 23.32 -16.99 -16.10
N LEU A 564 22.17 -16.35 -16.28
CA LEU A 564 20.96 -17.03 -16.72
C LEU A 564 21.03 -17.53 -18.16
N LYS A 565 21.62 -16.75 -19.09
CA LYS A 565 21.87 -17.22 -20.46
C LYS A 565 22.74 -18.48 -20.48
N ILE A 566 23.74 -18.55 -19.60
CA ILE A 566 24.58 -19.75 -19.44
C ILE A 566 23.74 -20.91 -18.90
N LEU A 567 22.91 -20.70 -17.88
CA LEU A 567 22.03 -21.73 -17.31
C LEU A 567 21.03 -22.28 -18.35
N ASP A 568 20.43 -21.40 -19.15
CA ASP A 568 19.51 -21.80 -20.22
C ASP A 568 20.24 -22.63 -21.29
N ALA A 569 21.46 -22.23 -21.67
CA ALA A 569 22.29 -23.03 -22.58
C ALA A 569 22.68 -24.40 -21.98
N LEU A 570 23.04 -24.46 -20.69
CA LEU A 570 23.35 -25.73 -20.00
C LEU A 570 22.13 -26.66 -19.92
N GLN A 571 20.93 -26.09 -19.78
CA GLN A 571 19.68 -26.84 -19.81
C GLN A 571 19.36 -27.38 -21.20
N GLU A 572 19.51 -26.55 -22.24
CA GLU A 572 19.27 -26.93 -23.63
C GLU A 572 20.19 -28.07 -24.09
N TRP A 573 21.42 -28.11 -23.59
CA TRP A 573 22.40 -29.15 -23.95
C TRP A 573 22.29 -30.43 -23.10
N GLU A 574 21.30 -30.55 -22.21
CA GLU A 574 21.05 -31.69 -21.32
C GLU A 574 22.26 -32.13 -20.46
N ILE A 575 23.23 -31.22 -20.21
CA ILE A 575 24.46 -31.50 -19.46
C ILE A 575 24.19 -31.64 -17.94
N LYS A 576 22.94 -31.42 -17.51
CA LYS A 576 22.48 -31.54 -16.11
C LYS A 576 22.53 -32.98 -15.57
N ASN A 577 22.65 -33.99 -16.43
CA ASN A 577 22.51 -35.40 -16.03
C ASN A 577 23.74 -35.97 -15.30
N GLU A 578 24.95 -35.44 -15.52
CA GLU A 578 26.18 -35.79 -14.78
C GLU A 578 27.11 -34.55 -14.62
N PRO A 579 26.77 -33.60 -13.73
CA PRO A 579 27.49 -32.33 -13.63
C PRO A 579 28.90 -32.48 -13.04
N GLU A 580 29.15 -33.52 -12.24
CA GLU A 580 30.43 -33.73 -11.55
C GLU A 580 31.57 -34.21 -12.46
N THR A 581 31.24 -34.88 -13.57
CA THR A 581 32.20 -35.46 -14.53
C THR A 581 32.40 -34.57 -15.76
N THR A 582 31.44 -33.69 -16.07
CA THR A 582 31.35 -33.01 -17.37
C THR A 582 31.58 -31.49 -17.28
N LEU A 583 31.31 -30.87 -16.13
CA LEU A 583 31.34 -29.41 -15.96
C LEU A 583 32.48 -28.95 -15.04
N SER A 584 32.94 -27.72 -15.25
CA SER A 584 33.86 -27.04 -14.34
C SER A 584 33.17 -26.71 -13.00
N THR A 585 33.98 -26.51 -11.95
CA THR A 585 33.47 -26.16 -10.61
C THR A 585 32.63 -24.89 -10.60
N GLU A 586 32.90 -23.94 -11.50
CA GLU A 586 32.17 -22.69 -11.66
C GLU A 586 30.73 -22.93 -12.15
N TYR A 587 30.54 -23.74 -13.20
CA TYR A 587 29.20 -24.06 -13.69
C TYR A 587 28.42 -24.98 -12.75
N GLN A 588 29.10 -25.84 -11.99
CA GLN A 588 28.48 -26.63 -10.92
C GLN A 588 27.93 -25.74 -9.80
N GLN A 589 28.65 -24.68 -9.42
CA GLN A 589 28.16 -23.70 -8.44
C GLN A 589 26.97 -22.92 -9.00
N LEU A 590 27.03 -22.50 -10.27
CA LEU A 590 25.93 -21.82 -10.95
C LEU A 590 24.63 -22.64 -10.95
N LEU A 591 24.72 -23.95 -11.20
CA LEU A 591 23.57 -24.86 -11.15
C LEU A 591 22.96 -24.99 -9.75
N LYS A 592 23.78 -24.92 -8.69
CA LYS A 592 23.29 -24.92 -7.30
C LYS A 592 22.53 -23.63 -6.96
N GLU A 593 22.90 -22.51 -7.59
CA GLU A 593 22.29 -21.21 -7.38
C GLU A 593 21.13 -20.91 -8.36
N GLU A 594 20.82 -21.82 -9.29
CA GLU A 594 19.83 -21.62 -10.36
C GLU A 594 18.47 -21.14 -9.84
N GLU A 595 17.93 -21.78 -8.80
CA GLU A 595 16.64 -21.40 -8.22
C GLU A 595 16.66 -19.97 -7.65
N GLY A 596 17.76 -19.58 -7.00
CA GLY A 596 17.94 -18.24 -6.44
C GLY A 596 18.07 -17.17 -7.53
N LEU A 597 18.85 -17.44 -8.59
CA LEU A 597 19.05 -16.51 -9.71
C LEU A 597 17.77 -16.32 -10.52
N ARG A 598 17.03 -17.41 -10.79
CA ARG A 598 15.72 -17.34 -11.47
C ARG A 598 14.70 -16.59 -10.61
N ALA A 599 14.71 -16.76 -9.29
CA ALA A 599 13.83 -15.98 -8.40
C ALA A 599 14.18 -14.48 -8.38
N GLN A 600 15.46 -14.11 -8.47
CA GLN A 600 15.90 -12.71 -8.53
C GLN A 600 15.44 -12.02 -9.82
N ILE A 601 15.58 -12.67 -10.98
CA ILE A 601 15.11 -12.07 -12.24
C ILE A 601 13.59 -12.03 -12.33
N ALA A 602 12.89 -13.00 -11.73
CA ALA A 602 11.42 -12.97 -11.67
C ALA A 602 10.89 -11.76 -10.89
N LYS A 603 11.62 -11.26 -9.88
CA LYS A 603 11.28 -10.01 -9.18
C LYS A 603 11.45 -8.77 -10.07
N HIS A 604 12.44 -8.78 -10.96
CA HIS A 604 12.76 -7.66 -11.84
C HIS A 604 13.01 -8.11 -13.29
N PRO A 605 11.98 -8.57 -14.02
CA PRO A 605 12.10 -8.81 -15.44
C PRO A 605 12.53 -7.51 -16.14
N ASP A 606 13.39 -7.67 -17.14
CA ASP A 606 13.90 -6.58 -17.99
C ASP A 606 14.56 -5.41 -17.26
N ILE A 607 15.10 -5.65 -16.06
CA ILE A 607 15.80 -4.62 -15.26
C ILE A 607 16.92 -3.93 -16.04
N LEU A 608 17.65 -4.66 -16.87
CA LEU A 608 18.74 -4.12 -17.70
C LEU A 608 18.21 -3.11 -18.72
N ALA A 609 17.14 -3.46 -19.45
CA ALA A 609 16.51 -2.58 -20.43
C ALA A 609 15.96 -1.32 -19.75
N ARG A 610 15.39 -1.46 -18.54
CA ARG A 610 14.89 -0.34 -17.74
C ARG A 610 16.01 0.60 -17.30
N LEU A 611 17.13 0.07 -16.81
CA LEU A 611 18.29 0.89 -16.41
C LEU A 611 18.87 1.65 -17.61
N HIS A 612 18.96 1.02 -18.78
CA HIS A 612 19.33 1.70 -20.03
C HIS A 612 18.35 2.82 -20.40
N GLY A 613 17.05 2.57 -20.26
CA GLY A 613 15.99 3.56 -20.48
C GLY A 613 16.19 4.81 -19.62
N ILE A 614 16.47 4.64 -18.33
CA ILE A 614 16.68 5.77 -17.41
C ILE A 614 17.94 6.55 -17.75
N ILE A 615 19.05 5.90 -18.09
CA ILE A 615 20.27 6.62 -18.51
C ILE A 615 20.00 7.40 -19.80
N THR A 616 19.20 6.83 -20.71
CA THR A 616 18.80 7.50 -21.95
C THR A 616 17.95 8.73 -21.68
N ASP A 617 16.93 8.62 -20.81
CA ASP A 617 16.06 9.73 -20.44
C ASP A 617 16.81 10.81 -19.66
N LEU A 618 17.73 10.41 -18.77
CA LEU A 618 18.64 11.31 -18.06
C LEU A 618 19.46 12.16 -19.05
N TYR A 619 19.99 11.55 -20.11
CA TYR A 619 20.75 12.26 -21.14
C TYR A 619 19.88 13.23 -21.95
N VAL A 620 18.67 12.82 -22.32
CA VAL A 620 17.71 13.70 -23.02
C VAL A 620 17.37 14.92 -22.16
N ASP A 621 17.06 14.71 -20.89
CA ASP A 621 16.70 15.79 -19.96
C ASP A 621 17.89 16.70 -19.64
N TRP A 622 19.09 16.14 -19.54
CA TRP A 622 20.33 16.87 -19.36
C TRP A 622 20.61 17.87 -20.49
N GLU A 623 20.56 17.38 -21.74
CA GLU A 623 20.74 18.22 -22.93
C GLU A 623 19.65 19.28 -23.04
N ARG A 624 18.42 18.91 -22.70
CA ARG A 624 17.28 19.82 -22.66
C ARG A 624 17.44 20.90 -21.58
N ALA A 625 18.00 20.57 -20.43
CA ALA A 625 18.24 21.50 -19.34
C ALA A 625 19.36 22.51 -19.67
N LYS A 626 20.38 22.10 -20.44
CA LYS A 626 21.44 22.97 -20.97
C LYS A 626 20.99 23.88 -22.12
N GLY A 627 19.77 23.72 -22.63
CA GLY A 627 19.25 24.50 -23.75
C GLY A 627 19.74 24.04 -25.13
N ALA A 628 20.27 22.81 -25.24
CA ALA A 628 20.62 22.20 -26.52
C ALA A 628 19.37 21.87 -27.36
N ARG A 629 19.55 21.53 -28.64
CA ARG A 629 18.44 21.12 -29.53
C ARG A 629 17.69 19.93 -28.92
N ARG A 630 16.36 19.90 -29.07
CA ARG A 630 15.53 18.77 -28.65
C ARG A 630 16.07 17.47 -29.26
N MET A 631 16.61 16.60 -28.42
CA MET A 631 17.05 15.27 -28.80
C MET A 631 15.92 14.28 -28.52
N THR A 632 15.74 13.31 -29.42
CA THR A 632 14.77 12.23 -29.20
C THR A 632 15.44 11.06 -28.47
N SER A 633 14.70 10.28 -27.70
CA SER A 633 15.23 9.11 -26.98
C SER A 633 15.91 8.11 -27.92
N LYS A 634 15.47 7.98 -29.17
CA LYS A 634 16.12 7.14 -30.19
C LYS A 634 17.53 7.63 -30.54
N MET A 635 17.71 8.94 -30.72
CA MET A 635 19.02 9.52 -31.02
C MET A 635 19.96 9.43 -29.82
N ALA A 636 19.43 9.64 -28.62
CA ALA A 636 20.17 9.47 -27.37
C ALA A 636 20.65 8.01 -27.20
N ALA A 637 19.75 7.03 -27.39
CA ALA A 637 20.08 5.62 -27.30
C ALA A 637 21.20 5.21 -28.27
N VAL A 638 21.19 5.72 -29.51
CA VAL A 638 22.26 5.45 -30.50
C VAL A 638 23.59 6.07 -30.08
N LYS A 639 23.60 7.30 -29.54
CA LYS A 639 24.84 7.92 -29.04
C LYS A 639 25.40 7.20 -27.81
N LEU A 640 24.51 6.67 -26.97
CA LEU A 640 24.89 6.01 -25.72
C LEU A 640 25.16 4.52 -25.86
N SER A 641 24.79 3.87 -26.97
CA SER A 641 24.83 2.39 -27.08
C SER A 641 26.21 1.82 -26.80
N ALA A 642 27.26 2.39 -27.40
CA ALA A 642 28.63 1.94 -27.17
C ALA A 642 29.09 2.13 -25.71
N ALA A 643 28.69 3.24 -25.09
CA ALA A 643 29.02 3.55 -23.70
C ALA A 643 28.27 2.63 -22.73
N LEU A 644 26.98 2.37 -22.98
CA LEU A 644 26.15 1.45 -22.21
C LEU A 644 26.62 0.00 -22.33
N GLU A 645 27.06 -0.43 -23.51
CA GLU A 645 27.63 -1.78 -23.73
C GLU A 645 28.96 -1.95 -23.00
N SER A 646 29.83 -0.94 -23.05
CA SER A 646 31.13 -0.97 -22.36
C SER A 646 31.01 -0.86 -20.84
N ARG A 647 29.92 -0.25 -20.34
CA ARG A 647 29.65 0.07 -18.93
C ARG A 647 30.77 0.88 -18.26
N ASP A 648 31.57 1.58 -19.04
CA ASP A 648 32.64 2.43 -18.52
C ASP A 648 32.08 3.79 -18.07
N LEU A 649 32.24 4.09 -16.77
CA LEU A 649 31.84 5.36 -16.18
C LEU A 649 32.51 6.54 -16.88
N ASP A 650 33.78 6.42 -17.25
CA ASP A 650 34.54 7.50 -17.88
C ASP A 650 34.01 7.79 -19.28
N LEU A 651 33.68 6.75 -20.05
CA LEU A 651 33.10 6.89 -21.39
C LEU A 651 31.68 7.47 -21.34
N LEU A 652 30.86 7.03 -20.38
CA LEU A 652 29.53 7.62 -20.13
C LEU A 652 29.64 9.10 -19.73
N GLN A 653 30.52 9.44 -18.79
CA GLN A 653 30.74 10.84 -18.40
C GLN A 653 31.24 11.69 -19.56
N GLN A 654 32.17 11.18 -20.36
CA GLN A 654 32.65 11.86 -21.57
C GLN A 654 31.52 12.09 -22.58
N THR A 655 30.57 11.17 -22.71
CA THR A 655 29.42 11.34 -23.61
C THR A 655 28.44 12.40 -23.09
N PHE A 656 28.26 12.51 -21.77
CA PHE A 656 27.40 13.52 -21.13
C PHE A 656 28.03 14.93 -21.02
N LEU A 657 29.36 15.00 -20.87
CA LEU A 657 30.10 16.24 -20.62
C LEU A 657 30.90 16.72 -21.83
N GLY A 658 31.07 15.86 -22.84
CA GLY A 658 31.78 16.14 -24.08
C GLY A 658 31.13 17.31 -24.82
N LYS A 659 31.96 18.26 -25.25
CA LYS A 659 31.55 19.24 -26.25
C LYS A 659 31.49 18.51 -27.59
N ASP A 660 30.32 18.47 -28.23
CA ASP A 660 30.16 18.06 -29.64
C ASP A 660 30.95 19.05 -30.53
N ASP A 661 32.27 18.88 -30.63
CA ASP A 661 33.16 19.61 -31.56
C ASP A 661 33.53 18.76 -32.78
N ASN A 662 32.73 17.75 -33.14
CA ASN A 662 32.85 17.08 -34.44
C ASN A 662 31.51 16.52 -34.94
N PRO A 663 30.96 17.02 -36.06
CA PRO A 663 29.85 16.37 -36.72
C PRO A 663 30.38 15.09 -37.40
N LEU A 664 30.19 13.94 -36.75
CA LEU A 664 30.36 12.65 -37.41
C LEU A 664 29.38 12.57 -38.58
N THR A 665 29.93 12.63 -39.80
CA THR A 665 29.26 12.31 -41.05
C THR A 665 28.53 10.97 -40.94
N PRO A 666 27.27 10.85 -41.40
CA PRO A 666 26.55 9.58 -41.34
C PRO A 666 27.25 8.56 -42.24
N PRO A 667 27.45 7.30 -41.79
CA PRO A 667 27.89 6.26 -42.69
C PRO A 667 26.80 6.01 -43.74
N SER A 668 27.22 6.00 -45.00
CA SER A 668 26.37 5.68 -46.14
C SER A 668 25.71 4.32 -45.98
N THR A 669 24.39 4.32 -46.13
CA THR A 669 23.47 3.18 -46.26
C THR A 669 23.99 2.04 -47.13
N SER A 670 23.93 0.80 -46.62
CA SER A 670 23.42 -0.36 -47.36
C SER A 670 23.25 -1.58 -46.44
N VAL A 671 22.13 -1.71 -45.73
CA VAL A 671 21.62 -3.04 -45.33
C VAL A 671 20.09 -3.03 -45.41
N SER A 672 19.59 -4.08 -46.04
CA SER A 672 18.24 -4.40 -46.44
C SER A 672 17.18 -4.30 -45.34
N LEU A 673 16.01 -3.80 -45.73
CA LEU A 673 14.74 -3.94 -45.04
C LEU A 673 14.41 -5.42 -44.83
N SER A 674 14.35 -5.85 -43.58
CA SER A 674 13.51 -6.95 -43.13
C SER A 674 12.65 -6.42 -42.00
N GLN A 675 11.39 -6.16 -42.32
CA GLN A 675 10.32 -6.00 -41.36
C GLN A 675 10.19 -7.30 -40.57
N ASP A 676 10.30 -7.25 -39.25
CA ASP A 676 9.63 -8.20 -38.37
C ASP A 676 9.33 -7.50 -37.02
N ILE A 677 8.06 -7.09 -36.93
CA ILE A 677 7.13 -7.27 -35.81
C ILE A 677 7.77 -7.35 -34.41
N ILE A 678 7.62 -6.26 -33.65
CA ILE A 678 7.72 -6.28 -32.18
C ILE A 678 6.29 -6.17 -31.64
N ILE A 679 5.92 -7.19 -30.86
CA ILE A 679 4.84 -7.19 -29.87
C ILE A 679 5.28 -6.35 -28.68
#